data_AF-A0A936MG79-F1
#
_entry.id   AF-A0A936MG79-F1
#
_cell.length_a   1.000
_cell.length_b   1.000
_cell.length_c   1.000
_cell.angle_alpha   90.00
_cell.angle_beta   90.00
_cell.angle_gamma   90.00
#
_symmetry.space_group_name_H-M   'P 1'
#
loop_
_entity.id
_entity.type
_entity.pdbx_description
1 polymer ?
#
loop_
_entity_poly.entity_id
_entity_poly.type
_entity_poly.pdbx_seq_one_letter_code
_entity_poly.pdbx_strand_id
1 'polypeptide(L)'
;MRTIFRSAKPLLLGAAVTLAAFAGCSDDDSGTNNPGLNAGCPDDLEFFQANVYEPLLDKYCFLCHREGGLAGNSRLKLVPKDEAGALQKNFDMVKALAAEEVNGTSIMVLRPSGKHPNGHPGGVIFQPGSPDYSTLSLFVTRVTRGQGCAAPVETCTSVEPGPRVLRRLSREEYDATIKDLFGIESHWGHAFVPDIVIGGFDNNANALRVSPLLADQIARAAEEIATEVMKNPASVLPCDPVAEGPVPCATKLIETVGKRAFRRPLATTDVDRYLALFQKISATEGFNEGIEATIAAMLQSPHFLYRAELGDPNLAASPSRIRLTPYEIATELSYMLWGTMPDAELMAAADQGNLETEAQIEAQAKRLLQDPRSDAIIERFVLGWLELDRLDASPKDAATYPEWNEQLRNSLRTETLTFVKHVIRNGNGTLPELLDAAYTFANTEVAAHYGIPAPAVPPGEFGLVDLTGTNRAGILTHGSILATHGKPAGSSPVHRGKVIRERLLCQPLPPPPPGIVAQPPPIDPTKSTRERYAAHTTESLCRSCHELADPIGFAYEHFDGIGRYRADENGLPIDDTGEILSTSSTNTKFEGAPALATILANSPDVQGCYARQWIRYGYGLLDEGPLSCLSNSVANDFQSGNLKVLDLLVALTKTPHFLERRADPIDPGSVDPTGGAGGMGTGGAGSGGEAGAGGDPGSMSPVAFSTNVDNDWGTGYQLSVQVTNISSEKITWTVSFKVDGKIDNLWNATSTVSGDVTTFKGMDYNGTLEPGQSTSFGFVATR
;
A
#
# COMPACT_ATOMS: atom_id res chain seq x y z
N MET A 1 36.76 -15.83 27.79
CA MET A 1 37.39 -16.28 26.52
C MET A 1 37.83 -15.06 25.73
N ARG A 2 39.09 -14.66 25.93
CA ARG A 2 39.82 -13.64 25.15
C ARG A 2 40.86 -14.39 24.31
N THR A 3 41.40 -13.71 23.30
CA THR A 3 42.54 -14.05 22.41
C THR A 3 42.31 -15.14 21.37
N ILE A 4 42.21 -14.73 20.10
CA ILE A 4 43.16 -15.02 19.00
C ILE A 4 42.76 -14.06 17.87
N PHE A 5 43.57 -13.04 17.60
CA PHE A 5 43.78 -12.44 16.27
C PHE A 5 44.82 -11.31 16.44
N ARG A 6 46.07 -11.60 16.10
CA ARG A 6 47.07 -10.58 15.77
C ARG A 6 48.01 -11.09 14.67
N SER A 7 48.19 -10.19 13.71
CA SER A 7 49.27 -10.02 12.74
C SER A 7 49.36 -10.95 11.53
N ALA A 8 49.10 -10.36 10.36
CA ALA A 8 50.16 -10.13 9.36
C ALA A 8 49.90 -8.79 8.63
N LYS A 9 50.98 -8.05 8.36
CA LYS A 9 51.04 -6.67 7.82
C LYS A 9 50.61 -6.57 6.34
N PRO A 10 50.17 -5.39 5.86
CA PRO A 10 49.89 -5.17 4.44
C PRO A 10 51.17 -4.88 3.65
N LEU A 11 51.28 -5.45 2.44
CA LEU A 11 52.19 -4.96 1.42
C LEU A 11 51.48 -3.85 0.64
N LEU A 12 52.06 -2.65 0.67
CA LEU A 12 51.73 -1.53 -0.22
C LEU A 12 52.23 -1.86 -1.64
N LEU A 13 51.30 -2.01 -2.58
CA LEU A 13 51.55 -1.68 -3.98
C LEU A 13 50.45 -0.73 -4.44
N GLY A 14 50.87 0.47 -4.85
CA GLY A 14 49.98 1.51 -5.34
C GLY A 14 49.41 1.17 -6.72
N ALA A 15 48.14 1.48 -6.90
CA ALA A 15 47.54 1.75 -8.19
C ALA A 15 46.73 3.04 -8.04
N ALA A 16 47.26 4.12 -8.61
CA ALA A 16 46.52 5.36 -8.79
C ALA A 16 45.41 5.11 -9.82
N VAL A 17 44.15 5.20 -9.39
CA VAL A 17 43.01 5.30 -10.31
C VAL A 17 42.64 6.77 -10.40
N THR A 18 42.93 7.33 -11.56
CA THR A 18 42.51 8.65 -12.02
C THR A 18 40.99 8.75 -12.04
N LEU A 19 40.43 9.71 -11.29
CA LEU A 19 39.10 10.27 -11.53
C LEU A 19 39.08 10.90 -12.94
N ALA A 20 38.31 10.33 -13.85
CA ALA A 20 37.89 11.00 -15.09
C ALA A 20 36.62 10.34 -15.63
N ALA A 21 35.45 10.92 -15.33
CA ALA A 21 34.22 10.76 -16.10
C ALA A 21 33.18 11.82 -15.68
N PHE A 22 33.47 13.09 -15.97
CA PHE A 22 32.47 14.16 -16.06
C PHE A 22 32.98 15.17 -17.10
N ALA A 23 32.58 14.99 -18.37
CA ALA A 23 32.51 16.01 -19.42
C ALA A 23 32.16 15.37 -20.78
N GLY A 24 31.16 15.92 -21.46
CA GLY A 24 30.71 15.57 -22.82
C GLY A 24 29.24 15.15 -22.77
N CYS A 25 28.27 15.91 -23.28
CA CYS A 25 28.30 16.61 -24.55
C CYS A 25 27.80 18.06 -24.43
N SER A 26 28.60 18.97 -24.99
CA SER A 26 28.19 20.30 -25.43
C SER A 26 27.56 20.23 -26.81
N ASP A 27 26.68 21.19 -27.08
CA ASP A 27 26.12 21.53 -28.38
C ASP A 27 27.18 21.56 -29.49
N ASP A 28 26.89 20.91 -30.62
CA ASP A 28 27.47 21.31 -31.90
C ASP A 28 26.43 21.13 -33.02
N ASP A 29 26.02 22.29 -33.53
CA ASP A 29 25.20 22.53 -34.71
C ASP A 29 25.99 22.05 -35.95
N SER A 30 25.64 20.89 -36.51
CA SER A 30 25.98 20.59 -37.90
C SER A 30 24.87 19.78 -38.57
N GLY A 31 24.10 20.48 -39.39
CA GLY A 31 22.95 19.96 -40.10
C GLY A 31 23.29 18.75 -40.96
N THR A 32 22.72 17.61 -40.59
CA THR A 32 22.29 16.57 -41.54
C THR A 32 20.92 16.05 -41.08
N ASN A 33 19.87 16.45 -41.81
CA ASN A 33 18.51 15.99 -41.59
C ASN A 33 18.42 14.49 -41.88
N ASN A 34 18.21 13.69 -40.83
CA ASN A 34 17.73 12.31 -40.94
C ASN A 34 16.36 12.20 -40.24
N PRO A 35 15.23 12.27 -40.97
CA PRO A 35 13.89 12.42 -40.37
C PRO A 35 13.28 11.08 -39.94
N GLY A 36 14.02 10.23 -39.21
CA GLY A 36 13.54 8.90 -38.84
C GLY A 36 14.07 8.27 -37.56
N LEU A 37 14.87 8.98 -36.74
CA LEU A 37 15.49 8.42 -35.53
C LEU A 37 15.48 9.36 -34.30
N ASN A 38 14.50 10.29 -34.22
CA ASN A 38 14.34 11.21 -33.08
C ASN A 38 12.85 11.41 -32.74
N ALA A 39 12.26 10.48 -32.00
CA ALA A 39 11.06 10.70 -31.20
C ALA A 39 11.16 9.72 -30.02
N GLY A 40 11.84 9.99 -28.90
CA GLY A 40 11.89 11.24 -28.14
C GLY A 40 10.68 11.24 -27.19
N CYS A 41 10.91 11.09 -25.87
CA CYS A 41 9.87 11.31 -24.85
C CYS A 41 9.14 12.62 -25.18
N PRO A 42 7.79 12.65 -25.22
CA PRO A 42 7.07 13.87 -25.54
C PRO A 42 7.50 14.95 -24.56
N ASP A 43 7.73 16.15 -25.07
CA ASP A 43 8.05 17.28 -24.22
C ASP A 43 6.88 17.54 -23.25
N ASP A 44 7.13 18.33 -22.19
CA ASP A 44 6.12 18.52 -21.15
C ASP A 44 4.83 19.18 -21.67
N LEU A 45 4.91 19.96 -22.75
CA LEU A 45 3.76 20.60 -23.37
C LEU A 45 2.95 19.58 -24.18
N GLU A 46 3.61 18.70 -24.94
CA GLU A 46 3.00 17.61 -25.69
C GLU A 46 2.34 16.59 -24.73
N PHE A 47 3.04 16.22 -23.64
CA PHE A 47 2.47 15.38 -22.59
C PHE A 47 1.26 16.06 -21.93
N PHE A 48 1.37 17.35 -21.59
CA PHE A 48 0.27 18.11 -21.01
C PHE A 48 -0.93 18.14 -21.94
N GLN A 49 -0.74 18.40 -23.23
CA GLN A 49 -1.83 18.43 -24.20
C GLN A 49 -2.57 17.09 -24.24
N ALA A 50 -1.83 15.99 -24.42
CA ALA A 50 -2.40 14.66 -24.65
C ALA A 50 -3.00 14.02 -23.39
N ASN A 51 -2.47 14.32 -22.20
CA ASN A 51 -2.79 13.57 -20.98
C ASN A 51 -3.51 14.40 -19.91
N VAL A 52 -3.31 15.72 -19.89
CA VAL A 52 -3.83 16.59 -18.83
C VAL A 52 -4.87 17.56 -19.36
N TYR A 53 -4.56 18.27 -20.45
CA TYR A 53 -5.37 19.35 -20.96
C TYR A 53 -6.71 18.87 -21.49
N GLU A 54 -6.72 17.95 -22.45
CA GLU A 54 -7.97 17.42 -23.01
C GLU A 54 -8.64 16.40 -22.07
N PRO A 55 -7.93 15.43 -21.49
CA PRO A 55 -8.57 14.39 -20.68
C PRO A 55 -9.12 14.86 -19.34
N LEU A 56 -8.42 15.80 -18.69
CA LEU A 56 -8.73 16.20 -17.32
C LEU A 56 -9.25 17.64 -17.25
N LEU A 57 -8.48 18.60 -17.75
CA LEU A 57 -8.79 20.02 -17.55
C LEU A 57 -10.02 20.44 -18.33
N ASP A 58 -10.10 20.10 -19.61
CA ASP A 58 -11.25 20.41 -20.47
C ASP A 58 -12.53 19.74 -19.95
N LYS A 59 -12.40 18.50 -19.46
CA LYS A 59 -13.52 17.67 -19.02
C LYS A 59 -14.06 18.05 -17.64
N TYR A 60 -13.17 18.29 -16.67
CA TYR A 60 -13.57 18.40 -15.26
C TYR A 60 -13.32 19.78 -14.65
N CYS A 61 -12.32 20.52 -15.13
CA CYS A 61 -11.90 21.77 -14.50
C CYS A 61 -12.45 23.01 -15.23
N PHE A 62 -12.57 22.95 -16.55
CA PHE A 62 -12.85 24.11 -17.41
C PHE A 62 -14.17 24.83 -17.09
N LEU A 63 -15.20 24.07 -16.72
CA LEU A 63 -16.51 24.61 -16.39
C LEU A 63 -16.45 25.62 -15.24
N CYS A 64 -15.63 25.34 -14.23
CA CYS A 64 -15.51 26.17 -13.03
C CYS A 64 -14.36 27.16 -13.15
N HIS A 65 -13.23 26.74 -13.73
CA HIS A 65 -11.96 27.49 -13.72
C HIS A 65 -11.77 28.45 -14.88
N ARG A 66 -12.79 28.73 -15.70
CA ARG A 66 -12.72 29.75 -16.76
C ARG A 66 -13.08 31.15 -16.26
N GLU A 67 -12.79 32.16 -17.05
CA GLU A 67 -13.30 33.51 -16.83
C GLU A 67 -14.84 33.52 -16.74
N GLY A 68 -15.37 34.13 -15.66
CA GLY A 68 -16.80 34.11 -15.36
C GLY A 68 -17.35 32.77 -14.82
N GLY A 69 -16.51 31.74 -14.66
CA GLY A 69 -16.85 30.48 -14.01
C GLY A 69 -16.87 30.60 -12.47
N LEU A 70 -17.45 29.59 -11.80
CA LEU A 70 -17.60 29.56 -10.33
C LEU A 70 -16.27 29.69 -9.57
N ALA A 71 -15.17 29.24 -10.19
CA ALA A 71 -13.80 29.36 -9.68
C ALA A 71 -12.94 30.29 -10.56
N GLY A 72 -13.55 31.21 -11.32
CA GLY A 72 -12.87 32.11 -12.25
C GLY A 72 -11.96 33.15 -11.59
N ASN A 73 -12.08 33.33 -10.27
CA ASN A 73 -11.19 34.15 -9.44
C ASN A 73 -10.11 33.31 -8.71
N SER A 74 -10.09 32.00 -8.94
CA SER A 74 -9.02 31.15 -8.39
C SER A 74 -7.72 31.34 -9.18
N ARG A 75 -6.63 30.80 -8.62
CA ARG A 75 -5.32 30.84 -9.27
C ARG A 75 -5.21 29.94 -10.49
N LEU A 76 -6.10 28.95 -10.61
CA LEU A 76 -6.28 28.15 -11.82
C LEU A 76 -7.37 28.83 -12.66
N LYS A 77 -6.96 29.67 -13.61
CA LYS A 77 -7.86 30.40 -14.52
C LYS A 77 -7.64 29.97 -15.99
N LEU A 78 -8.31 28.90 -16.40
CA LEU A 78 -8.15 28.27 -17.71
C LEU A 78 -8.65 29.17 -18.86
N VAL A 79 -7.83 29.26 -19.90
CA VAL A 79 -8.04 30.06 -21.11
C VAL A 79 -8.73 29.21 -22.19
N PRO A 80 -9.86 29.67 -22.79
CA PRO A 80 -10.61 28.94 -23.82
C PRO A 80 -9.77 28.46 -25.00
N LYS A 81 -10.04 27.25 -25.51
CA LYS A 81 -9.28 26.61 -26.60
C LYS A 81 -9.23 27.43 -27.90
N ASP A 82 -10.24 28.27 -28.13
CA ASP A 82 -10.35 29.16 -29.28
C ASP A 82 -9.52 30.45 -29.16
N GLU A 83 -8.94 30.73 -27.98
CA GLU A 83 -8.04 31.85 -27.80
C GLU A 83 -6.62 31.52 -28.29
N ALA A 84 -5.99 32.49 -28.96
CA ALA A 84 -4.61 32.36 -29.43
C ALA A 84 -3.64 32.03 -28.27
N GLY A 85 -2.91 30.92 -28.42
CA GLY A 85 -1.92 30.45 -27.45
C GLY A 85 -2.50 29.81 -26.19
N ALA A 86 -3.79 29.45 -26.17
CA ALA A 86 -4.46 28.89 -25.00
C ALA A 86 -3.76 27.67 -24.39
N LEU A 87 -3.28 26.74 -25.23
CA LEU A 87 -2.56 25.54 -24.76
C LEU A 87 -1.31 25.90 -23.93
N GLN A 88 -0.45 26.77 -24.47
CA GLN A 88 0.77 27.21 -23.78
C GLN A 88 0.44 27.97 -22.49
N LYS A 89 -0.52 28.91 -22.55
CA LYS A 89 -0.95 29.68 -21.38
C LYS A 89 -1.48 28.78 -20.26
N ASN A 90 -2.29 27.79 -20.61
CA ASN A 90 -2.82 26.82 -19.65
C ASN A 90 -1.72 25.90 -19.10
N PHE A 91 -0.79 25.46 -19.94
CA PHE A 91 0.37 24.68 -19.52
C PHE A 91 1.22 25.44 -18.50
N ASP A 92 1.62 26.68 -18.79
CA ASP A 92 2.49 27.48 -17.92
C ASP A 92 1.83 27.72 -16.55
N MET A 93 0.52 27.96 -16.53
CA MET A 93 -0.24 28.17 -15.31
C MET A 93 -0.38 26.89 -14.47
N VAL A 94 -0.71 25.76 -15.10
CA VAL A 94 -0.86 24.47 -14.40
C VAL A 94 0.50 23.98 -13.91
N LYS A 95 1.58 24.22 -14.68
CA LYS A 95 2.96 23.98 -14.27
C LYS A 95 3.36 24.84 -13.07
N ALA A 96 2.99 26.12 -13.05
CA ALA A 96 3.27 26.99 -11.90
C ALA A 96 2.57 26.49 -10.63
N LEU A 97 1.29 26.09 -10.74
CA LEU A 97 0.54 25.52 -9.62
C LEU A 97 1.07 24.14 -9.21
N ALA A 98 1.60 23.35 -10.15
CA ALA A 98 2.19 22.06 -9.85
C ALA A 98 3.39 22.19 -8.90
N ALA A 99 4.18 23.26 -9.03
CA ALA A 99 5.35 23.54 -8.20
C ALA A 99 5.03 24.03 -6.79
N GLU A 100 3.76 24.28 -6.47
CA GLU A 100 3.34 24.72 -5.15
C GLU A 100 2.90 23.55 -4.29
N GLU A 101 3.40 23.50 -3.07
CA GLU A 101 3.17 22.38 -2.18
C GLU A 101 2.53 22.80 -0.85
N VAL A 102 1.71 21.91 -0.32
CA VAL A 102 1.24 21.95 1.07
C VAL A 102 1.66 20.64 1.72
N ASN A 103 2.46 20.71 2.78
CA ASN A 103 3.04 19.56 3.47
C ASN A 103 3.81 18.58 2.55
N GLY A 104 4.51 19.11 1.54
CA GLY A 104 5.31 18.31 0.60
C GLY A 104 4.49 17.59 -0.48
N THR A 105 3.22 17.99 -0.67
CA THR A 105 2.36 17.48 -1.76
C THR A 105 1.87 18.63 -2.61
N SER A 106 2.00 18.51 -3.93
CA SER A 106 1.56 19.54 -4.87
C SER A 106 0.07 19.87 -4.74
N ILE A 107 -0.26 21.16 -4.75
CA ILE A 107 -1.66 21.63 -4.71
C ILE A 107 -2.47 21.14 -5.91
N MET A 108 -1.82 20.86 -7.05
CA MET A 108 -2.47 20.34 -8.25
C MET A 108 -2.98 18.90 -8.07
N VAL A 109 -2.45 18.15 -7.10
CA VAL A 109 -2.95 16.82 -6.74
C VAL A 109 -3.78 16.87 -5.46
N LEU A 110 -3.40 17.74 -4.52
CA LEU A 110 -4.02 17.82 -3.21
C LEU A 110 -5.42 18.45 -3.25
N ARG A 111 -5.65 19.48 -4.08
CA ARG A 111 -6.99 20.10 -4.20
C ARG A 111 -7.96 19.20 -4.96
N PRO A 112 -7.69 18.74 -6.19
CA PRO A 112 -8.65 17.88 -6.92
C PRO A 112 -8.96 16.55 -6.22
N SER A 113 -8.12 16.08 -5.29
CA SER A 113 -8.41 14.91 -4.44
C SER A 113 -9.25 15.20 -3.20
N GLY A 114 -9.61 16.47 -2.96
CA GLY A 114 -10.33 16.91 -1.77
C GLY A 114 -9.53 16.82 -0.48
N LYS A 115 -8.21 16.56 -0.55
CA LYS A 115 -7.31 16.40 0.60
C LYS A 115 -6.63 17.69 1.04
N HIS A 116 -6.79 18.77 0.29
CA HIS A 116 -6.28 20.08 0.67
C HIS A 116 -7.03 20.61 1.91
N PRO A 117 -6.40 21.32 2.86
CA PRO A 117 -7.07 21.82 4.06
C PRO A 117 -8.32 22.66 3.79
N ASN A 118 -8.30 23.41 2.69
CA ASN A 118 -9.44 24.22 2.21
C ASN A 118 -10.35 23.48 1.21
N GLY A 119 -10.18 22.16 1.05
CA GLY A 119 -10.92 21.30 0.13
C GLY A 119 -10.87 21.71 -1.35
N HIS A 120 -11.83 21.18 -2.11
CA HIS A 120 -12.18 21.64 -3.46
C HIS A 120 -13.70 21.85 -3.52
N PRO A 121 -14.18 23.10 -3.54
CA PRO A 121 -15.61 23.39 -3.45
C PRO A 121 -16.32 23.00 -4.77
N GLY A 122 -16.94 21.82 -4.79
CA GLY A 122 -17.67 21.28 -5.94
C GLY A 122 -16.79 20.65 -7.02
N GLY A 123 -17.40 20.06 -8.06
CA GLY A 123 -16.69 19.37 -9.15
C GLY A 123 -16.38 17.89 -8.85
N VAL A 124 -15.71 17.23 -9.80
CA VAL A 124 -15.33 15.81 -9.67
C VAL A 124 -14.08 15.70 -8.79
N ILE A 125 -14.14 14.85 -7.77
CA ILE A 125 -12.99 14.57 -6.89
C ILE A 125 -12.20 13.38 -7.42
N PHE A 126 -10.89 13.56 -7.61
CA PHE A 126 -9.97 12.51 -8.05
C PHE A 126 -9.46 11.72 -6.83
N GLN A 127 -10.04 10.55 -6.61
CA GLN A 127 -9.61 9.66 -5.51
C GLN A 127 -8.13 9.25 -5.69
N PRO A 128 -7.30 9.27 -4.63
CA PRO A 128 -5.93 8.74 -4.70
C PRO A 128 -5.89 7.32 -5.28
N GLY A 129 -5.02 7.10 -6.26
CA GLY A 129 -4.92 5.82 -7.00
C GLY A 129 -5.89 5.67 -8.17
N SER A 130 -6.81 6.62 -8.40
CA SER A 130 -7.61 6.65 -9.63
C SER A 130 -6.74 6.99 -10.84
N PRO A 131 -7.17 6.64 -12.08
CA PRO A 131 -6.46 7.04 -13.29
C PRO A 131 -6.26 8.55 -13.40
N ASP A 132 -7.31 9.34 -13.11
CA ASP A 132 -7.27 10.81 -13.19
C ASP A 132 -6.30 11.41 -12.15
N TYR A 133 -6.27 10.85 -10.93
CA TYR A 133 -5.30 11.24 -9.91
C TYR A 133 -3.87 10.89 -10.31
N SER A 134 -3.65 9.68 -10.84
CA SER A 134 -2.34 9.18 -11.23
C SER A 134 -1.76 9.98 -12.40
N THR A 135 -2.57 10.33 -13.39
CA THR A 135 -2.18 11.18 -14.51
C THR A 135 -1.79 12.58 -14.07
N LEU A 136 -2.56 13.18 -13.15
CA LEU A 136 -2.25 14.50 -12.60
C LEU A 136 -0.99 14.48 -11.72
N SER A 137 -0.81 13.41 -10.93
CA SER A 137 0.41 13.18 -10.15
C SER A 137 1.65 12.98 -11.03
N LEU A 138 1.50 12.25 -12.13
CA LEU A 138 2.55 12.07 -13.12
C LEU A 138 2.92 13.40 -13.80
N PHE A 139 1.93 14.22 -14.17
CA PHE A 139 2.18 15.56 -14.70
C PHE A 139 2.95 16.43 -13.72
N VAL A 140 2.49 16.51 -12.46
CA VAL A 140 3.19 17.26 -11.41
C VAL A 140 4.64 16.80 -11.32
N THR A 141 4.84 15.47 -11.21
CA THR A 141 6.17 14.87 -11.13
C THR A 141 7.06 15.28 -12.30
N ARG A 142 6.51 15.32 -13.52
CA ARG A 142 7.26 15.71 -14.73
C ARG A 142 7.68 17.17 -14.70
N VAL A 143 6.76 18.08 -14.38
CA VAL A 143 6.98 19.53 -14.54
C VAL A 143 7.69 20.19 -13.36
N THR A 144 7.62 19.62 -12.16
CA THR A 144 8.32 20.15 -10.98
C THR A 144 9.77 19.67 -10.87
N ARG A 145 10.07 18.49 -11.44
CA ARG A 145 11.44 17.95 -11.48
C ARG A 145 12.29 18.48 -12.64
N GLY A 146 11.65 19.12 -13.63
CA GLY A 146 12.32 19.97 -14.62
C GLY A 146 13.11 19.27 -15.73
N GLN A 147 12.93 17.96 -15.98
CA GLN A 147 13.78 17.21 -16.95
C GLN A 147 13.06 16.08 -17.74
N GLY A 148 11.74 16.14 -17.90
CA GLY A 148 11.00 15.12 -18.67
C GLY A 148 11.07 13.70 -18.06
N CYS A 149 10.97 12.66 -18.90
CA CYS A 149 10.90 11.24 -18.49
C CYS A 149 12.14 10.70 -17.73
N ALA A 150 13.24 11.45 -17.68
CA ALA A 150 14.45 11.08 -16.96
C ALA A 150 14.60 11.99 -15.73
N ALA A 151 14.49 11.42 -14.53
CA ALA A 151 14.71 12.18 -13.31
C ALA A 151 16.21 12.49 -13.12
N PRO A 152 16.60 13.75 -12.89
CA PRO A 152 17.82 14.04 -12.16
C PRO A 152 17.59 13.70 -10.70
N VAL A 153 18.61 13.12 -10.08
CA VAL A 153 18.68 12.88 -8.65
C VAL A 153 18.76 14.25 -7.97
N GLU A 154 17.63 14.75 -7.43
CA GLU A 154 17.72 15.74 -6.36
C GLU A 154 18.60 15.11 -5.29
N THR A 155 19.76 15.71 -5.03
CA THR A 155 20.73 15.14 -4.09
C THR A 155 20.06 15.10 -2.73
N CYS A 156 19.68 13.89 -2.30
CA CYS A 156 19.10 13.70 -0.98
C CYS A 156 20.12 14.14 0.06
N THR A 157 19.90 15.30 0.67
CA THR A 157 20.84 15.88 1.64
C THR A 157 20.59 15.36 3.06
N SER A 158 19.36 14.92 3.37
CA SER A 158 19.03 14.30 4.66
C SER A 158 17.83 13.35 4.56
N VAL A 159 17.92 12.22 5.26
CA VAL A 159 16.82 11.25 5.40
C VAL A 159 15.94 11.67 6.58
N GLU A 160 14.70 12.05 6.28
CA GLU A 160 13.70 12.44 7.29
C GLU A 160 12.76 11.27 7.64
N PRO A 161 12.32 11.16 8.91
CA PRO A 161 11.36 10.15 9.31
C PRO A 161 9.96 10.44 8.75
N GLY A 162 9.09 9.43 8.82
CA GLY A 162 7.70 9.57 8.39
C GLY A 162 6.83 10.35 9.41
N PRO A 163 5.59 10.72 9.04
CA PRO A 163 4.62 11.23 10.01
C PRO A 163 4.24 10.12 11.00
N ARG A 164 3.70 10.47 12.17
CA ARG A 164 3.13 9.51 13.13
C ARG A 164 1.96 8.77 12.48
N VAL A 165 1.81 7.47 12.76
CA VAL A 165 0.80 6.61 12.13
C VAL A 165 0.19 5.64 13.14
N LEU A 166 -1.09 5.33 12.94
CA LEU A 166 -1.71 4.13 13.50
C LEU A 166 -1.91 3.14 12.35
N ARG A 167 -1.20 2.01 12.37
CA ARG A 167 -1.31 0.99 11.32
C ARG A 167 -2.26 -0.11 11.78
N ARG A 168 -3.41 -0.24 11.11
CA ARG A 168 -4.32 -1.36 11.38
C ARG A 168 -3.63 -2.67 11.01
N LEU A 169 -3.83 -3.72 11.81
CA LEU A 169 -3.44 -5.08 11.42
C LEU A 169 -4.15 -5.46 10.11
N SER A 170 -3.40 -6.00 9.15
CA SER A 170 -4.01 -6.70 8.01
C SER A 170 -4.75 -7.96 8.48
N ARG A 171 -5.51 -8.60 7.59
CA ARG A 171 -6.20 -9.85 7.94
C ARG A 171 -5.25 -10.96 8.36
N GLU A 172 -4.14 -11.12 7.64
CA GLU A 172 -3.15 -12.14 7.94
C GLU A 172 -2.44 -11.84 9.27
N GLU A 173 -2.13 -10.56 9.52
CA GLU A 173 -1.53 -10.11 10.78
C GLU A 173 -2.49 -10.30 11.96
N TYR A 174 -3.79 -10.08 11.76
CA TYR A 174 -4.83 -10.36 12.77
C TYR A 174 -4.83 -11.84 13.14
N ASP A 175 -4.95 -12.73 12.14
CA ASP A 175 -4.99 -14.18 12.37
C ASP A 175 -3.69 -14.70 13.01
N ALA A 176 -2.53 -14.27 12.53
CA ALA A 176 -1.25 -14.65 13.11
C ALA A 176 -1.11 -14.17 14.57
N THR A 177 -1.61 -12.96 14.87
CA THR A 177 -1.58 -12.41 16.22
C THR A 177 -2.50 -13.18 17.17
N ILE A 178 -3.71 -13.55 16.74
CA ILE A 178 -4.62 -14.40 17.53
C ILE A 178 -3.97 -15.74 17.83
N LYS A 179 -3.33 -16.35 16.83
CA LYS A 179 -2.60 -17.61 16.98
C LYS A 179 -1.50 -17.51 18.00
N ASP A 180 -0.63 -16.50 17.93
CA ASP A 180 0.45 -16.36 18.90
C ASP A 180 -0.05 -15.93 20.28
N LEU A 181 -1.12 -15.14 20.35
CA LEU A 181 -1.69 -14.67 21.61
C LEU A 181 -2.28 -15.82 22.43
N PHE A 182 -3.05 -16.70 21.79
CA PHE A 182 -3.82 -17.75 22.49
C PHE A 182 -3.41 -19.19 22.19
N GLY A 183 -2.55 -19.43 21.19
CA GLY A 183 -2.10 -20.77 20.81
C GLY A 183 -3.17 -21.58 20.05
N ILE A 184 -4.11 -20.91 19.39
CA ILE A 184 -5.18 -21.53 18.58
C ILE A 184 -4.98 -21.22 17.09
N GLU A 185 -5.42 -22.09 16.19
CA GLU A 185 -5.45 -21.73 14.76
C GLU A 185 -6.52 -20.64 14.52
N SER A 186 -6.23 -19.71 13.61
CA SER A 186 -7.07 -18.53 13.35
C SER A 186 -7.33 -18.35 11.87
N HIS A 187 -8.61 -18.20 11.51
CA HIS A 187 -9.06 -17.92 10.14
C HIS A 187 -10.14 -16.83 10.09
N TRP A 188 -10.41 -16.14 11.21
CA TRP A 188 -11.43 -15.10 11.29
C TRP A 188 -11.06 -13.87 10.47
N GLY A 189 -9.78 -13.51 10.45
CA GLY A 189 -9.24 -12.43 9.64
C GLY A 189 -9.63 -12.61 8.18
N HIS A 190 -9.43 -13.80 7.61
CA HIS A 190 -9.76 -14.12 6.21
C HIS A 190 -11.24 -13.91 5.84
N ALA A 191 -12.18 -13.97 6.82
CA ALA A 191 -13.59 -13.72 6.60
C ALA A 191 -13.95 -12.21 6.54
N PHE A 192 -13.02 -11.33 6.89
CA PHE A 192 -13.22 -9.88 6.83
C PHE A 192 -13.30 -9.38 5.38
N VAL A 193 -13.76 -8.15 5.19
CA VAL A 193 -13.72 -7.47 3.89
C VAL A 193 -12.29 -7.34 3.35
N PRO A 194 -12.08 -7.53 2.01
CA PRO A 194 -10.82 -7.30 1.30
C PRO A 194 -10.00 -6.09 1.79
N ASP A 195 -8.75 -6.34 2.20
CA ASP A 195 -7.77 -5.30 2.45
C ASP A 195 -7.40 -4.63 1.12
N ILE A 196 -7.26 -3.31 1.13
CA ILE A 196 -6.97 -2.56 -0.09
C ILE A 196 -5.49 -2.75 -0.44
N VAL A 197 -5.26 -3.31 -1.63
CA VAL A 197 -3.91 -3.52 -2.17
C VAL A 197 -3.41 -2.24 -2.83
N ILE A 198 -2.31 -1.68 -2.30
CA ILE A 198 -1.61 -0.52 -2.84
C ILE A 198 -0.18 -0.91 -3.16
N GLY A 199 0.27 -0.64 -4.38
CA GLY A 199 1.64 -1.00 -4.78
C GLY A 199 1.93 -2.49 -4.67
N GLY A 200 0.92 -3.37 -4.79
CA GLY A 200 1.07 -4.83 -4.68
C GLY A 200 0.99 -5.38 -3.26
N PHE A 201 0.86 -4.53 -2.24
CA PHE A 201 0.81 -4.96 -0.85
C PHE A 201 -0.49 -4.51 -0.17
N ASP A 202 -1.00 -5.34 0.72
CA ASP A 202 -2.28 -5.21 1.44
C ASP A 202 -2.12 -4.59 2.84
N ASN A 203 -0.92 -4.16 3.22
CA ASN A 203 -0.61 -3.65 4.56
C ASN A 203 -0.42 -2.13 4.60
N ASN A 204 -0.96 -1.40 3.61
CA ASN A 204 -0.76 0.03 3.49
C ASN A 204 -1.55 0.82 4.55
N ALA A 205 -0.84 1.53 5.43
CA ALA A 205 -1.41 2.25 6.56
C ALA A 205 -2.42 3.34 6.18
N ASN A 206 -2.29 3.94 5.00
CA ASN A 206 -3.22 4.97 4.52
C ASN A 206 -4.48 4.38 3.88
N ALA A 207 -4.42 3.13 3.41
CA ALA A 207 -5.54 2.47 2.77
C ALA A 207 -6.37 1.64 3.76
N LEU A 208 -5.74 1.06 4.79
CA LEU A 208 -6.45 0.24 5.77
C LEU A 208 -7.26 1.12 6.73
N ARG A 209 -8.57 1.23 6.44
CA ARG A 209 -9.57 1.96 7.24
C ARG A 209 -10.61 0.98 7.77
N VAL A 210 -11.19 1.29 8.93
CA VAL A 210 -12.29 0.50 9.51
C VAL A 210 -13.61 1.05 8.99
N SER A 211 -14.30 0.26 8.16
CA SER A 211 -15.68 0.53 7.75
C SER A 211 -16.66 -0.01 8.80
N PRO A 212 -17.94 0.44 8.79
CA PRO A 212 -18.95 -0.12 9.69
C PRO A 212 -19.11 -1.65 9.55
N LEU A 213 -19.02 -2.17 8.32
CA LEU A 213 -19.06 -3.62 8.07
C LEU A 213 -17.85 -4.32 8.71
N LEU A 214 -16.64 -3.78 8.53
CA LEU A 214 -15.46 -4.36 9.15
C LEU A 214 -15.52 -4.31 10.68
N ALA A 215 -16.07 -3.24 11.25
CA ALA A 215 -16.27 -3.13 12.70
C ALA A 215 -17.21 -4.22 13.23
N ASP A 216 -18.32 -4.49 12.54
CA ASP A 216 -19.24 -5.59 12.89
C ASP A 216 -18.57 -6.97 12.77
N GLN A 217 -17.77 -7.19 11.72
CA GLN A 217 -17.02 -8.43 11.53
C GLN A 217 -15.97 -8.64 12.63
N ILE A 218 -15.25 -7.59 13.03
CA ILE A 218 -14.28 -7.64 14.13
C ILE A 218 -14.98 -7.93 15.46
N ALA A 219 -16.14 -7.31 15.72
CA ALA A 219 -16.89 -7.56 16.95
C ALA A 219 -17.33 -9.03 17.05
N ARG A 220 -17.92 -9.59 15.98
CA ARG A 220 -18.30 -11.01 15.92
C ARG A 220 -17.09 -11.93 16.09
N ALA A 221 -16.00 -11.66 15.37
CA ALA A 221 -14.78 -12.46 15.48
C ALA A 221 -14.22 -12.42 16.91
N ALA A 222 -14.20 -11.25 17.55
CA ALA A 222 -13.73 -11.11 18.92
C ALA A 222 -14.55 -11.93 19.93
N GLU A 223 -15.88 -11.97 19.76
CA GLU A 223 -16.77 -12.82 20.57
C GLU A 223 -16.50 -14.30 20.30
N GLU A 224 -16.47 -14.73 19.05
CA GLU A 224 -16.22 -16.13 18.66
C GLU A 224 -14.85 -16.63 19.13
N ILE A 225 -13.80 -15.80 19.00
CA ILE A 225 -12.45 -16.11 19.48
C ILE A 225 -12.46 -16.26 21.01
N ALA A 226 -13.11 -15.34 21.73
CA ALA A 226 -13.18 -15.42 23.18
C ALA A 226 -13.90 -16.70 23.63
N THR A 227 -15.01 -17.07 22.99
CA THR A 227 -15.70 -18.34 23.22
C THR A 227 -14.78 -19.54 22.94
N GLU A 228 -14.05 -19.54 21.83
CA GLU A 228 -13.14 -20.63 21.45
C GLU A 228 -12.02 -20.81 22.48
N VAL A 229 -11.37 -19.72 22.89
CA VAL A 229 -10.31 -19.71 23.91
C VAL A 229 -10.84 -20.27 25.22
N MET A 230 -12.07 -19.93 25.61
CA MET A 230 -12.68 -20.38 26.86
C MET A 230 -13.16 -21.85 26.84
N LYS A 231 -13.05 -22.57 25.72
CA LYS A 231 -13.19 -24.05 25.73
C LYS A 231 -12.06 -24.73 26.51
N ASN A 232 -10.91 -24.08 26.66
CA ASN A 232 -9.81 -24.53 27.49
C ASN A 232 -9.29 -23.41 28.39
N PRO A 233 -10.01 -23.01 29.45
CA PRO A 233 -9.63 -21.86 30.29
C PRO A 233 -8.23 -21.98 30.89
N ALA A 234 -7.76 -23.20 31.14
CA ALA A 234 -6.43 -23.47 31.69
C ALA A 234 -5.28 -23.06 30.75
N SER A 235 -5.50 -22.88 29.44
CA SER A 235 -4.47 -22.39 28.52
C SER A 235 -4.35 -20.88 28.48
N VAL A 236 -5.34 -20.14 28.97
CA VAL A 236 -5.34 -18.66 28.96
C VAL A 236 -5.24 -18.05 30.37
N LEU A 237 -5.78 -18.72 31.39
CA LEU A 237 -5.77 -18.22 32.76
C LEU A 237 -4.39 -18.46 33.40
N PRO A 238 -3.69 -17.41 33.85
CA PRO A 238 -2.37 -17.53 34.49
C PRO A 238 -2.45 -17.91 35.98
N CYS A 239 -3.60 -18.37 36.46
CA CYS A 239 -3.97 -18.52 37.87
C CYS A 239 -5.11 -19.52 38.06
N ASP A 240 -5.27 -20.00 39.29
CA ASP A 240 -6.45 -20.78 39.69
C ASP A 240 -7.49 -19.85 40.33
N PRO A 241 -8.67 -19.63 39.71
CA PRO A 241 -9.68 -18.72 40.23
C PRO A 241 -10.35 -19.21 41.52
N VAL A 242 -10.28 -20.52 41.83
CA VAL A 242 -10.81 -21.08 43.08
C VAL A 242 -9.83 -20.86 44.22
N ALA A 243 -8.53 -21.07 43.97
CA ALA A 243 -7.50 -20.91 44.99
C ALA A 243 -7.12 -19.44 45.25
N GLU A 244 -7.03 -18.62 44.20
CA GLU A 244 -6.59 -17.21 44.27
C GLU A 244 -7.77 -16.23 44.35
N GLY A 245 -8.98 -16.69 44.01
CA GLY A 245 -10.19 -15.88 43.94
C GLY A 245 -10.42 -15.28 42.54
N PRO A 246 -11.69 -15.01 42.16
CA PRO A 246 -12.05 -14.63 40.80
C PRO A 246 -11.49 -13.27 40.37
N VAL A 247 -11.55 -12.26 41.25
CA VAL A 247 -11.08 -10.91 40.94
C VAL A 247 -9.55 -10.86 40.77
N PRO A 248 -8.72 -11.36 41.72
CA PRO A 248 -7.27 -11.41 41.53
C PRO A 248 -6.85 -12.19 40.27
N CYS A 249 -7.54 -13.29 39.97
CA CYS A 249 -7.21 -14.09 38.79
C CYS A 249 -7.56 -13.35 37.49
N ALA A 250 -8.72 -12.69 37.42
CA ALA A 250 -9.09 -11.83 36.30
C ALA A 250 -8.10 -10.67 36.10
N THR A 251 -7.66 -10.00 37.17
CA THR A 251 -6.62 -8.96 37.09
C THR A 251 -5.34 -9.49 36.47
N LYS A 252 -4.87 -10.66 36.91
CA LYS A 252 -3.65 -11.28 36.38
C LYS A 252 -3.80 -11.66 34.90
N LEU A 253 -4.97 -12.15 34.48
CA LEU A 253 -5.27 -12.37 33.06
C LEU A 253 -5.23 -11.05 32.27
N ILE A 254 -5.88 -10.00 32.78
CA ILE A 254 -5.92 -8.68 32.13
C ILE A 254 -4.52 -8.14 31.93
N GLU A 255 -3.65 -8.23 32.93
CA GLU A 255 -2.27 -7.75 32.85
C GLU A 255 -1.43 -8.58 31.87
N THR A 256 -1.56 -9.91 31.90
CA THR A 256 -0.75 -10.81 31.07
C THR A 256 -1.19 -10.85 29.62
N VAL A 257 -2.48 -11.08 29.36
CA VAL A 257 -3.07 -11.09 28.02
C VAL A 257 -3.08 -9.68 27.44
N GLY A 258 -3.48 -8.68 28.23
CA GLY A 258 -3.52 -7.29 27.77
C GLY A 258 -2.14 -6.78 27.35
N LYS A 259 -1.07 -7.08 28.11
CA LYS A 259 0.28 -6.62 27.76
C LYS A 259 0.72 -7.16 26.40
N ARG A 260 0.36 -8.40 26.10
CA ARG A 260 0.66 -9.10 24.85
C ARG A 260 -0.23 -8.59 23.71
N ALA A 261 -1.54 -8.48 23.95
CA ALA A 261 -2.53 -8.00 22.98
C ALA A 261 -2.26 -6.56 22.54
N PHE A 262 -1.88 -5.68 23.48
CA PHE A 262 -1.60 -4.27 23.19
C PHE A 262 -0.12 -4.00 22.93
N ARG A 263 0.73 -5.00 23.12
CA ARG A 263 2.19 -4.97 22.89
C ARG A 263 2.89 -3.86 23.68
N ARG A 264 2.33 -3.51 24.84
CA ARG A 264 2.84 -2.51 25.78
C ARG A 264 2.36 -2.81 27.20
N PRO A 265 3.00 -2.29 28.25
CA PRO A 265 2.44 -2.32 29.59
C PRO A 265 1.07 -1.63 29.62
N LEU A 266 0.14 -2.19 30.39
CA LEU A 266 -1.15 -1.57 30.64
C LEU A 266 -1.00 -0.46 31.67
N ALA A 267 -1.67 0.68 31.43
CA ALA A 267 -1.83 1.69 32.45
C ALA A 267 -2.85 1.18 33.49
N THR A 268 -2.81 1.73 34.70
CA THR A 268 -3.81 1.40 35.76
C THR A 268 -5.24 1.63 35.26
N THR A 269 -5.46 2.68 34.47
CA THR A 269 -6.76 2.98 33.85
C THR A 269 -7.19 1.95 32.81
N ASP A 270 -6.24 1.29 32.13
CA ASP A 270 -6.55 0.16 31.24
C ASP A 270 -7.05 -1.02 32.09
N VAL A 271 -6.30 -1.40 33.13
CA VAL A 271 -6.63 -2.53 34.02
C VAL A 271 -7.99 -2.33 34.69
N ASP A 272 -8.22 -1.15 35.28
CA ASP A 272 -9.47 -0.83 35.98
C ASP A 272 -10.69 -0.91 35.05
N ARG A 273 -10.54 -0.47 33.79
CA ARG A 273 -11.63 -0.52 32.80
C ARG A 273 -12.05 -1.96 32.49
N TYR A 274 -11.09 -2.83 32.20
CA TYR A 274 -11.37 -4.23 31.88
C TYR A 274 -11.83 -5.00 33.12
N LEU A 275 -11.29 -4.70 34.30
CA LEU A 275 -11.72 -5.33 35.54
C LEU A 275 -13.16 -4.94 35.91
N ALA A 276 -13.55 -3.68 35.68
CA ALA A 276 -14.93 -3.24 35.88
C ALA A 276 -15.91 -3.97 34.94
N LEU A 277 -15.52 -4.20 33.68
CA LEU A 277 -16.30 -4.99 32.74
C LEU A 277 -16.45 -6.45 33.23
N PHE A 278 -15.34 -7.09 33.60
CA PHE A 278 -15.32 -8.44 34.17
C PHE A 278 -16.26 -8.54 35.38
N GLN A 279 -16.15 -7.62 36.34
CA GLN A 279 -16.96 -7.65 37.57
C GLN A 279 -18.45 -7.47 37.26
N LYS A 280 -18.80 -6.61 36.31
CA LYS A 280 -20.18 -6.38 35.89
C LYS A 280 -20.82 -7.64 35.31
N ILE A 281 -20.14 -8.30 34.37
CA ILE A 281 -20.66 -9.49 33.69
C ILE A 281 -20.61 -10.72 34.61
N SER A 282 -19.52 -10.90 35.36
CA SER A 282 -19.38 -12.05 36.25
C SER A 282 -20.36 -12.06 37.42
N ALA A 283 -20.85 -10.90 37.85
CA ALA A 283 -21.90 -10.80 38.86
C ALA A 283 -23.26 -11.33 38.37
N THR A 284 -23.52 -11.33 37.07
CA THR A 284 -24.82 -11.74 36.49
C THR A 284 -24.76 -13.09 35.78
N GLU A 285 -23.65 -13.37 35.09
CA GLU A 285 -23.56 -14.51 34.16
C GLU A 285 -22.53 -15.56 34.59
N GLY A 286 -21.59 -15.20 35.46
CA GLY A 286 -20.58 -16.12 35.98
C GLY A 286 -19.15 -15.75 35.59
N PHE A 287 -18.19 -16.43 36.22
CA PHE A 287 -16.76 -16.11 36.05
C PHE A 287 -16.30 -16.24 34.60
N ASN A 288 -16.68 -17.32 33.92
CA ASN A 288 -16.20 -17.62 32.57
C ASN A 288 -16.72 -16.58 31.56
N GLU A 289 -17.99 -16.22 31.64
CA GLU A 289 -18.65 -15.20 30.82
C GLU A 289 -18.02 -13.82 31.06
N GLY A 290 -17.62 -13.52 32.31
CA GLY A 290 -16.85 -12.33 32.61
C GLY A 290 -15.48 -12.29 31.93
N ILE A 291 -14.76 -13.42 31.90
CA ILE A 291 -13.46 -13.52 31.21
C ILE A 291 -13.64 -13.42 29.70
N GLU A 292 -14.64 -14.12 29.14
CA GLU A 292 -14.97 -14.10 27.72
C GLU A 292 -15.28 -12.67 27.24
N ALA A 293 -16.16 -11.95 27.94
CA ALA A 293 -16.47 -10.56 27.64
C ALA A 293 -15.23 -9.64 27.72
N THR A 294 -14.32 -9.93 28.66
CA THR A 294 -13.07 -9.17 28.81
C THR A 294 -12.13 -9.40 27.63
N ILE A 295 -11.94 -10.64 27.20
CA ILE A 295 -11.11 -10.99 26.03
C ILE A 295 -11.72 -10.36 24.77
N ALA A 296 -13.03 -10.54 24.54
CA ALA A 296 -13.72 -9.97 23.39
C ALA A 296 -13.57 -8.43 23.34
N ALA A 297 -13.69 -7.75 24.47
CA ALA A 297 -13.49 -6.30 24.56
C ALA A 297 -12.05 -5.88 24.25
N MET A 298 -11.04 -6.65 24.69
CA MET A 298 -9.64 -6.38 24.36
C MET A 298 -9.37 -6.52 22.86
N LEU A 299 -9.91 -7.55 22.20
CA LEU A 299 -9.73 -7.79 20.77
C LEU A 299 -10.46 -6.76 19.87
N GLN A 300 -11.42 -6.02 20.41
CA GLN A 300 -12.07 -4.89 19.73
C GLN A 300 -11.36 -3.55 19.99
N SER A 301 -10.39 -3.52 20.91
CA SER A 301 -9.71 -2.30 21.29
C SER A 301 -8.85 -1.76 20.13
N PRO A 302 -8.80 -0.44 19.90
CA PRO A 302 -7.82 0.16 19.00
C PRO A 302 -6.37 -0.20 19.36
N HIS A 303 -6.07 -0.46 20.64
CA HIS A 303 -4.73 -0.90 21.05
C HIS A 303 -4.38 -2.31 20.58
N PHE A 304 -5.38 -3.16 20.32
CA PHE A 304 -5.18 -4.46 19.68
C PHE A 304 -5.21 -4.36 18.16
N LEU A 305 -6.17 -3.62 17.60
CA LEU A 305 -6.39 -3.54 16.15
C LEU A 305 -5.33 -2.72 15.41
N TYR A 306 -4.61 -1.85 16.12
CA TYR A 306 -3.59 -0.99 15.53
C TYR A 306 -2.22 -1.20 16.19
N ARG A 307 -1.18 -1.13 15.36
CA ARG A 307 0.20 -0.87 15.76
C ARG A 307 0.39 0.63 15.84
N ALA A 308 0.80 1.11 17.00
CA ALA A 308 1.04 2.53 17.22
C ALA A 308 2.47 2.89 16.84
N GLU A 309 2.60 3.98 16.09
CA GLU A 309 3.88 4.66 15.84
C GLU A 309 3.72 6.13 16.26
N LEU A 310 3.38 6.29 17.53
CA LEU A 310 3.10 7.59 18.12
C LEU A 310 4.37 8.16 18.76
N GLY A 311 5.24 7.28 19.28
CA GLY A 311 6.50 7.65 19.90
C GLY A 311 6.37 8.47 21.18
N ASP A 312 7.52 8.76 21.79
CA ASP A 312 7.64 9.61 22.97
C ASP A 312 8.55 10.82 22.63
N PRO A 313 8.05 12.06 22.72
CA PRO A 313 8.84 13.25 22.45
C PRO A 313 10.02 13.40 23.42
N ASN A 314 9.96 12.82 24.62
CA ASN A 314 11.04 12.89 25.61
C ASN A 314 12.23 11.99 25.26
N LEU A 315 12.05 11.04 24.33
CA LEU A 315 13.10 10.15 23.85
C LEU A 315 13.79 10.68 22.58
N ALA A 316 13.30 11.79 22.02
CA ALA A 316 13.80 12.33 20.76
C ALA A 316 15.08 13.16 20.94
N ALA A 317 15.98 13.09 19.95
CA ALA A 317 17.20 13.89 19.92
C ALA A 317 16.96 15.37 19.50
N SER A 318 15.78 15.68 18.95
CA SER A 318 15.42 17.01 18.43
C SER A 318 13.91 17.26 18.63
N PRO A 319 13.48 18.51 18.91
CA PRO A 319 12.06 18.85 19.05
C PRO A 319 11.24 18.67 17.76
N SER A 320 11.88 18.57 16.60
CA SER A 320 11.21 18.28 15.32
C SER A 320 10.95 16.79 15.08
N ARG A 321 11.43 15.92 15.98
CA ARG A 321 11.36 14.47 15.86
C ARG A 321 10.76 13.87 17.13
N ILE A 322 10.22 12.67 16.99
CA ILE A 322 9.69 11.84 18.06
C ILE A 322 10.32 10.48 17.89
N ARG A 323 10.91 9.91 18.95
CA ARG A 323 11.47 8.56 18.89
C ARG A 323 10.41 7.55 19.29
N LEU A 324 10.33 6.44 18.56
CA LEU A 324 9.47 5.33 18.96
C LEU A 324 9.92 4.74 20.29
N THR A 325 8.95 4.38 21.13
CA THR A 325 9.24 3.71 22.41
C THR A 325 9.84 2.32 22.18
N PRO A 326 10.55 1.72 23.16
CA PRO A 326 11.05 0.35 23.04
C PRO A 326 9.97 -0.69 22.67
N TYR A 327 8.74 -0.50 23.13
CA TYR A 327 7.60 -1.36 22.80
C TYR A 327 7.09 -1.18 21.37
N GLU A 328 7.07 0.05 20.86
CA GLU A 328 6.74 0.32 19.46
C GLU A 328 7.84 -0.24 18.55
N ILE A 329 9.13 -0.10 18.90
CA ILE A 329 10.24 -0.71 18.16
C ILE A 329 10.14 -2.24 18.16
N ALA A 330 9.85 -2.86 19.31
CA ALA A 330 9.60 -4.30 19.40
C ALA A 330 8.44 -4.73 18.48
N THR A 331 7.35 -3.95 18.48
CA THR A 331 6.19 -4.19 17.62
C THR A 331 6.59 -4.09 16.15
N GLU A 332 7.23 -3.00 15.72
CA GLU A 332 7.67 -2.83 14.33
C GLU A 332 8.62 -3.96 13.89
N LEU A 333 9.56 -4.40 14.75
CA LEU A 333 10.44 -5.54 14.47
C LEU A 333 9.65 -6.83 14.25
N SER A 334 8.77 -7.18 15.18
CA SER A 334 7.99 -8.42 15.12
C SER A 334 7.06 -8.48 13.92
N TYR A 335 6.39 -7.38 13.59
CA TYR A 335 5.46 -7.38 12.45
C TYR A 335 6.17 -7.28 11.11
N MET A 336 7.25 -6.49 11.02
CA MET A 336 8.03 -6.43 9.78
C MET A 336 8.67 -7.78 9.45
N LEU A 337 9.09 -8.56 10.46
CA LEU A 337 9.90 -9.77 10.25
C LEU A 337 9.15 -11.09 10.47
N TRP A 338 8.06 -11.11 11.24
CA TRP A 338 7.19 -12.28 11.45
C TRP A 338 5.70 -12.06 11.17
N GLY A 339 5.23 -10.82 10.97
CA GLY A 339 3.82 -10.53 10.68
C GLY A 339 2.87 -10.77 11.85
N THR A 340 3.39 -10.73 13.08
CA THR A 340 2.66 -11.06 14.31
C THR A 340 3.30 -10.34 15.51
N MET A 341 2.70 -10.47 16.69
CA MET A 341 3.15 -9.82 17.91
C MET A 341 4.58 -10.21 18.37
N PRO A 342 5.26 -9.35 19.17
CA PRO A 342 6.55 -9.67 19.75
C PRO A 342 6.52 -10.92 20.64
N ASP A 343 7.57 -11.74 20.56
CA ASP A 343 7.74 -12.86 21.49
C ASP A 343 8.19 -12.39 22.89
N ALA A 344 8.23 -13.32 23.84
CA ALA A 344 8.60 -13.02 25.22
C ALA A 344 10.01 -12.42 25.35
N GLU A 345 10.96 -12.86 24.52
CA GLU A 345 12.32 -12.31 24.51
C GLU A 345 12.32 -10.85 24.03
N LEU A 346 11.62 -10.54 22.95
CA LEU A 346 11.55 -9.19 22.40
C LEU A 346 10.76 -8.23 23.32
N MET A 347 9.68 -8.72 23.95
CA MET A 347 8.97 -7.97 25.00
C MET A 347 9.87 -7.69 26.20
N ALA A 348 10.66 -8.68 26.64
CA ALA A 348 11.61 -8.48 27.74
C ALA A 348 12.74 -7.51 27.37
N ALA A 349 13.18 -7.50 26.10
CA ALA A 349 14.13 -6.51 25.61
C ALA A 349 13.55 -5.09 25.69
N ALA A 350 12.28 -4.91 25.32
CA ALA A 350 11.57 -3.64 25.49
C ALA A 350 11.43 -3.24 26.98
N ASP A 351 11.04 -4.18 27.85
CA ASP A 351 10.93 -3.96 29.30
C ASP A 351 12.23 -3.44 29.93
N GLN A 352 13.37 -3.87 29.40
CA GLN A 352 14.71 -3.60 29.94
C GLN A 352 15.41 -2.41 29.26
N GLY A 353 14.77 -1.73 28.30
CA GLY A 353 15.42 -0.67 27.51
C GLY A 353 16.51 -1.20 26.54
N ASN A 354 16.49 -2.50 26.24
CA ASN A 354 17.47 -3.16 25.37
C ASN A 354 17.11 -3.04 23.88
N LEU A 355 16.46 -1.95 23.46
CA LEU A 355 16.10 -1.62 22.07
C LEU A 355 16.40 -0.13 21.75
N GLU A 356 17.27 0.51 22.53
CA GLU A 356 17.57 1.93 22.40
C GLU A 356 18.68 2.22 21.38
N THR A 357 19.58 1.26 21.18
CA THR A 357 20.74 1.41 20.27
C THR A 357 20.59 0.59 19.00
N GLU A 358 21.20 1.07 17.92
CA GLU A 358 21.24 0.36 16.63
C GLU A 358 21.76 -1.08 16.77
N ALA A 359 22.81 -1.30 17.57
CA ALA A 359 23.40 -2.63 17.77
C ALA A 359 22.44 -3.60 18.47
N GLN A 360 21.63 -3.11 19.41
CA GLN A 360 20.62 -3.92 20.09
C GLN A 360 19.48 -4.31 19.14
N ILE A 361 18.99 -3.35 18.36
CA ILE A 361 17.95 -3.57 17.35
C ILE A 361 18.43 -4.56 16.28
N GLU A 362 19.66 -4.37 15.79
CA GLU A 362 20.28 -5.28 14.82
C GLU A 362 20.38 -6.71 15.35
N ALA A 363 20.76 -6.88 16.63
CA ALA A 363 20.84 -8.20 17.25
C ALA A 363 19.47 -8.90 17.30
N GLN A 364 18.41 -8.17 17.67
CA GLN A 364 17.05 -8.71 17.65
C GLN A 364 16.56 -8.98 16.23
N ALA A 365 16.76 -8.07 15.28
CA ALA A 365 16.40 -8.27 13.88
C ALA A 365 17.05 -9.54 13.29
N LYS A 366 18.35 -9.75 13.54
CA LYS A 366 19.05 -10.98 13.11
C LYS A 366 18.49 -12.24 13.77
N ARG A 367 18.16 -12.19 15.07
CA ARG A 367 17.53 -13.31 15.78
C ARG A 367 16.18 -13.66 15.16
N LEU A 368 15.32 -12.66 14.94
CA LEU A 368 14.00 -12.84 14.33
C LEU A 368 14.12 -13.44 12.91
N LEU A 369 15.07 -12.96 12.11
CA LEU A 369 15.32 -13.47 10.76
C LEU A 369 15.94 -14.87 10.73
N GLN A 370 16.57 -15.35 11.81
CA GLN A 370 17.06 -16.73 11.89
C GLN A 370 15.94 -17.72 12.22
N ASP A 371 14.83 -17.25 12.79
CA ASP A 371 13.68 -18.07 13.13
C ASP A 371 12.85 -18.41 11.86
N PRO A 372 12.41 -19.67 11.68
CA PRO A 372 11.60 -20.10 10.52
C PRO A 372 10.32 -19.29 10.31
N ARG A 373 9.77 -18.64 11.34
CA ARG A 373 8.59 -17.75 11.19
C ARG A 373 8.81 -16.62 10.19
N SER A 374 10.06 -16.18 9.99
CA SER A 374 10.38 -15.15 9.00
C SER A 374 10.23 -15.61 7.55
N ASP A 375 10.13 -16.91 7.28
CA ASP A 375 9.83 -17.42 5.95
C ASP A 375 8.45 -16.94 5.46
N ALA A 376 7.44 -16.89 6.35
CA ALA A 376 6.09 -16.47 5.98
C ALA A 376 6.03 -15.02 5.47
N ILE A 377 6.87 -14.14 6.01
CA ILE A 377 6.97 -12.74 5.59
C ILE A 377 7.65 -12.61 4.23
N ILE A 378 8.70 -13.39 4.00
CA ILE A 378 9.37 -13.46 2.70
C ILE A 378 8.40 -13.99 1.64
N GLU A 379 7.65 -15.03 1.95
CA GLU A 379 6.64 -15.61 1.06
C GLU A 379 5.54 -14.59 0.74
N ARG A 380 4.98 -13.92 1.76
CA ARG A 380 3.96 -12.88 1.58
C ARG A 380 4.47 -11.70 0.76
N PHE A 381 5.71 -11.27 0.97
CA PHE A 381 6.36 -10.26 0.14
C PHE A 381 6.41 -10.70 -1.33
N VAL A 382 6.88 -11.90 -1.64
CA VAL A 382 6.99 -12.36 -3.04
C VAL A 382 5.61 -12.51 -3.69
N LEU A 383 4.62 -13.01 -2.96
CA LEU A 383 3.25 -13.13 -3.47
C LEU A 383 2.68 -11.77 -3.89
N GLY A 384 2.84 -10.73 -3.05
CA GLY A 384 2.40 -9.38 -3.38
C GLY A 384 3.27 -8.68 -4.44
N TRP A 385 4.59 -8.88 -4.39
CA TRP A 385 5.55 -8.27 -5.31
C TRP A 385 5.30 -8.71 -6.76
N LEU A 386 5.00 -9.99 -6.98
CA LEU A 386 4.78 -10.58 -8.31
C LEU A 386 3.31 -10.85 -8.65
N GLU A 387 2.39 -10.36 -7.81
CA GLU A 387 0.93 -10.42 -7.98
C GLU A 387 0.33 -11.85 -8.03
N LEU A 388 0.94 -12.78 -7.29
CA LEU A 388 0.57 -14.20 -7.28
C LEU A 388 -0.68 -14.52 -6.46
N ASP A 389 -1.19 -13.56 -5.71
CA ASP A 389 -2.55 -13.58 -5.14
C ASP A 389 -3.60 -13.77 -6.24
N ARG A 390 -3.33 -13.31 -7.48
CA ARG A 390 -4.24 -13.40 -8.61
C ARG A 390 -4.18 -14.73 -9.36
N LEU A 391 -3.27 -15.64 -9.01
CA LEU A 391 -3.07 -16.89 -9.74
C LEU A 391 -4.35 -17.74 -9.81
N ASP A 392 -5.09 -17.83 -8.70
CA ASP A 392 -6.36 -18.57 -8.63
C ASP A 392 -7.51 -17.83 -9.29
N ALA A 393 -7.50 -16.49 -9.25
CA ALA A 393 -8.50 -15.64 -9.88
C ALA A 393 -8.26 -15.42 -11.38
N SER A 394 -7.15 -15.93 -11.94
CA SER A 394 -6.79 -15.76 -13.35
C SER A 394 -7.48 -16.81 -14.23
N PRO A 395 -8.58 -16.47 -14.93
CA PRO A 395 -9.31 -17.46 -15.72
C PRO A 395 -8.44 -17.95 -16.88
N LYS A 396 -8.52 -19.25 -17.15
CA LYS A 396 -7.94 -19.91 -18.33
C LYS A 396 -9.03 -20.67 -19.07
N ASP A 397 -8.98 -20.60 -20.39
CA ASP A 397 -9.89 -21.29 -21.27
C ASP A 397 -9.61 -22.79 -21.22
N ALA A 398 -10.57 -23.57 -20.73
CA ALA A 398 -10.39 -25.00 -20.49
C ALA A 398 -10.24 -25.81 -21.79
N ALA A 399 -10.69 -25.29 -22.93
CA ALA A 399 -10.47 -25.93 -24.23
C ALA A 399 -9.02 -25.75 -24.70
N THR A 400 -8.41 -24.60 -24.40
CA THR A 400 -7.01 -24.29 -24.71
C THR A 400 -6.04 -24.92 -23.71
N TYR A 401 -6.37 -24.92 -22.41
CA TYR A 401 -5.50 -25.37 -21.32
C TYR A 401 -6.21 -26.40 -20.42
N PRO A 402 -6.46 -27.63 -20.90
CA PRO A 402 -7.22 -28.64 -20.15
C PRO A 402 -6.53 -29.10 -18.86
N GLU A 403 -5.20 -29.01 -18.80
CA GLU A 403 -4.39 -29.31 -17.61
C GLU A 403 -4.42 -28.20 -16.54
N TRP A 404 -4.98 -27.02 -16.84
CA TRP A 404 -5.05 -25.93 -15.87
C TRP A 404 -6.08 -26.22 -14.77
N ASN A 405 -5.61 -26.79 -13.68
CA ASN A 405 -6.41 -27.16 -12.51
C ASN A 405 -5.77 -26.66 -11.21
N GLU A 406 -6.48 -26.86 -10.10
CA GLU A 406 -6.03 -26.43 -8.77
C GLU A 406 -4.71 -27.07 -8.34
N GLN A 407 -4.51 -28.37 -8.62
CA GLN A 407 -3.29 -29.09 -8.29
C GLN A 407 -2.07 -28.50 -9.01
N LEU A 408 -2.19 -28.18 -10.30
CA LEU A 408 -1.13 -27.53 -11.06
C LEU A 408 -0.84 -26.13 -10.53
N ARG A 409 -1.86 -25.30 -10.27
CA ARG A 409 -1.68 -23.97 -9.68
C ARG A 409 -0.96 -24.01 -8.34
N ASN A 410 -1.39 -24.91 -7.46
CA ASN A 410 -0.75 -25.11 -6.16
C ASN A 410 0.69 -25.60 -6.30
N SER A 411 0.98 -26.49 -7.25
CA SER A 411 2.34 -26.96 -7.49
C SER A 411 3.26 -25.85 -8.02
N LEU A 412 2.80 -25.01 -8.95
CA LEU A 412 3.56 -23.88 -9.49
C LEU A 412 3.80 -22.79 -8.44
N ARG A 413 2.82 -22.53 -7.57
CA ARG A 413 2.98 -21.63 -6.42
C ARG A 413 4.02 -22.20 -5.45
N THR A 414 3.92 -23.48 -5.13
CA THR A 414 4.85 -24.16 -4.20
C THR A 414 6.27 -24.20 -4.73
N GLU A 415 6.47 -24.43 -6.03
CA GLU A 415 7.78 -24.27 -6.68
C GLU A 415 8.37 -22.89 -6.37
N THR A 416 7.60 -21.84 -6.59
CA THR A 416 8.06 -20.46 -6.44
C THR A 416 8.47 -20.16 -5.01
N LEU A 417 7.63 -20.53 -4.04
CA LEU A 417 7.91 -20.29 -2.63
C LEU A 417 9.10 -21.14 -2.15
N THR A 418 9.18 -22.40 -2.58
CA THR A 418 10.31 -23.30 -2.25
C THR A 418 11.62 -22.78 -2.81
N PHE A 419 11.63 -22.32 -4.06
CA PHE A 419 12.78 -21.70 -4.69
C PHE A 419 13.25 -20.45 -3.95
N VAL A 420 12.34 -19.50 -3.67
CA VAL A 420 12.64 -18.26 -2.93
C VAL A 420 13.27 -18.60 -1.58
N LYS A 421 12.63 -19.51 -0.83
CA LYS A 421 13.12 -19.96 0.47
C LYS A 421 14.52 -20.56 0.35
N HIS A 422 14.75 -21.41 -0.65
CA HIS A 422 16.07 -22.00 -0.87
C HIS A 422 17.12 -20.94 -1.18
N VAL A 423 16.85 -20.02 -2.11
CA VAL A 423 17.78 -18.93 -2.46
C VAL A 423 18.19 -18.14 -1.20
N ILE A 424 17.22 -17.80 -0.36
CA ILE A 424 17.47 -16.98 0.84
C ILE A 424 18.15 -17.76 1.97
N ARG A 425 17.78 -19.02 2.19
CA ARG A 425 18.25 -19.83 3.34
C ARG A 425 19.48 -20.67 3.05
N ASN A 426 19.58 -21.21 1.85
CA ASN A 426 20.54 -22.22 1.47
C ASN A 426 21.46 -21.78 0.32
N GLY A 427 21.01 -20.83 -0.51
CA GLY A 427 21.80 -20.22 -1.57
C GLY A 427 22.68 -19.07 -1.09
N ASN A 428 23.05 -18.20 -2.03
CA ASN A 428 23.79 -16.98 -1.77
C ASN A 428 22.92 -15.92 -1.09
N GLY A 429 21.60 -15.99 -1.24
CA GLY A 429 20.63 -15.05 -0.68
C GLY A 429 20.63 -13.71 -1.40
N THR A 430 21.01 -13.68 -2.69
CA THR A 430 21.17 -12.45 -3.46
C THR A 430 20.09 -12.31 -4.53
N LEU A 431 19.79 -11.07 -4.90
CA LEU A 431 18.84 -10.78 -5.98
C LEU A 431 19.28 -11.36 -7.35
N PRO A 432 20.59 -11.32 -7.73
CA PRO A 432 21.04 -12.00 -8.94
C PRO A 432 20.70 -13.49 -8.99
N GLU A 433 20.87 -14.23 -7.88
CA GLU A 433 20.51 -15.65 -7.85
C GLU A 433 18.99 -15.84 -7.98
N LEU A 434 18.19 -14.99 -7.33
CA LEU A 434 16.73 -15.06 -7.43
C LEU A 434 16.24 -14.88 -8.88
N LEU A 435 16.90 -14.00 -9.64
CA LEU A 435 16.50 -13.64 -11.00
C LEU A 435 17.10 -14.53 -12.08
N ASP A 436 18.31 -15.07 -11.89
CA ASP A 436 19.10 -15.73 -12.95
C ASP A 436 19.59 -17.14 -12.59
N ALA A 437 19.05 -17.77 -11.54
CA ALA A 437 19.42 -19.15 -11.20
C ALA A 437 19.13 -20.13 -12.36
N ALA A 438 20.09 -21.01 -12.64
CA ALA A 438 19.95 -22.11 -13.59
C ALA A 438 19.31 -23.36 -12.96
N TYR A 439 18.52 -23.21 -11.90
CA TYR A 439 17.85 -24.31 -11.21
C TYR A 439 16.47 -23.88 -10.70
N THR A 440 15.60 -24.86 -10.45
CA THR A 440 14.32 -24.67 -9.75
C THR A 440 14.01 -25.88 -8.86
N PHE A 441 12.85 -25.87 -8.21
CA PHE A 441 12.28 -26.99 -7.49
C PHE A 441 11.04 -27.51 -8.23
N ALA A 442 11.00 -28.82 -8.49
CA ALA A 442 9.88 -29.44 -9.17
C ALA A 442 9.39 -30.67 -8.41
N ASN A 443 8.07 -30.88 -8.42
CA ASN A 443 7.45 -32.17 -8.19
C ASN A 443 7.12 -32.81 -9.56
N THR A 444 6.35 -33.91 -9.58
CA THR A 444 6.00 -34.60 -10.84
C THR A 444 5.17 -33.70 -11.77
N GLU A 445 4.28 -32.88 -11.20
CA GLU A 445 3.37 -31.99 -11.89
C GLU A 445 4.11 -30.83 -12.55
N VAL A 446 5.01 -30.16 -11.83
CA VAL A 446 5.87 -29.10 -12.38
C VAL A 446 6.82 -29.66 -13.44
N ALA A 447 7.42 -30.82 -13.19
CA ALA A 447 8.33 -31.44 -14.16
C ALA A 447 7.61 -31.80 -15.47
N ALA A 448 6.41 -32.37 -15.38
CA ALA A 448 5.57 -32.64 -16.54
C ALA A 448 5.15 -31.36 -17.26
N HIS A 449 4.77 -30.31 -16.53
CA HIS A 449 4.40 -29.01 -17.09
C HIS A 449 5.56 -28.34 -17.83
N TYR A 450 6.79 -28.50 -17.34
CA TYR A 450 7.97 -27.92 -17.97
C TYR A 450 8.60 -28.79 -19.05
N GLY A 451 8.20 -30.06 -19.15
CA GLY A 451 8.82 -31.02 -20.07
C GLY A 451 10.25 -31.41 -19.65
N ILE A 452 10.54 -31.39 -18.35
CA ILE A 452 11.84 -31.75 -17.78
C ILE A 452 11.76 -33.07 -17.01
N PRO A 453 12.89 -33.79 -16.80
CA PRO A 453 12.88 -35.01 -15.99
C PRO A 453 12.40 -34.74 -14.57
N ALA A 454 11.48 -35.57 -14.06
CA ALA A 454 11.04 -35.48 -12.68
C ALA A 454 12.19 -35.84 -11.72
N PRO A 455 12.37 -35.11 -10.61
CA PRO A 455 13.39 -35.43 -9.63
C PRO A 455 13.05 -36.73 -8.88
N ALA A 456 14.08 -37.42 -8.40
CA ALA A 456 13.93 -38.66 -7.63
C ALA A 456 13.55 -38.38 -6.16
N VAL A 457 12.34 -37.88 -5.95
CA VAL A 457 11.75 -37.57 -4.63
C VAL A 457 10.43 -38.32 -4.44
N PRO A 458 9.95 -38.51 -3.18
CA PRO A 458 8.63 -39.08 -2.92
C PRO A 458 7.50 -38.33 -3.65
N PRO A 459 6.38 -39.01 -3.98
CA PRO A 459 5.23 -38.35 -4.60
C PRO A 459 4.73 -37.14 -3.81
N GLY A 460 4.55 -36.01 -4.48
CA GLY A 460 4.12 -34.74 -3.89
C GLY A 460 5.24 -33.89 -3.29
N GLU A 461 6.45 -34.43 -3.10
CA GLU A 461 7.61 -33.65 -2.66
C GLU A 461 8.30 -32.92 -3.83
N PHE A 462 9.03 -31.87 -3.51
CA PHE A 462 9.78 -31.06 -4.46
C PHE A 462 11.28 -31.39 -4.38
N GLY A 463 11.90 -31.62 -5.54
CA GLY A 463 13.34 -31.82 -5.66
C GLY A 463 14.00 -30.72 -6.50
N LEU A 464 15.27 -30.45 -6.25
CA LEU A 464 16.08 -29.52 -7.04
C LEU A 464 16.27 -30.09 -8.46
N VAL A 465 16.06 -29.27 -9.48
CA VAL A 465 16.23 -29.62 -10.90
C VAL A 465 17.07 -28.57 -11.63
N ASP A 466 18.01 -29.03 -12.45
CA ASP A 466 18.81 -28.18 -13.34
C ASP A 466 17.97 -27.69 -14.52
N LEU A 467 18.00 -26.39 -14.78
CA LEU A 467 17.29 -25.72 -15.88
C LEU A 467 18.20 -25.44 -17.09
N THR A 468 19.48 -25.80 -17.04
CA THR A 468 20.42 -25.59 -18.13
C THR A 468 19.88 -26.18 -19.45
N GLY A 469 19.76 -25.34 -20.48
CA GLY A 469 19.25 -25.73 -21.80
C GLY A 469 17.72 -25.79 -21.93
N THR A 470 16.96 -25.39 -20.91
CA THR A 470 15.47 -25.40 -20.92
C THR A 470 14.84 -24.06 -21.29
N ASN A 471 15.66 -23.04 -21.59
CA ASN A 471 15.25 -21.64 -21.78
C ASN A 471 14.53 -21.00 -20.57
N ARG A 472 14.61 -21.62 -19.39
CA ARG A 472 14.17 -21.06 -18.11
C ARG A 472 15.37 -20.61 -17.30
N ALA A 473 15.21 -19.49 -16.60
CA ALA A 473 16.18 -18.91 -15.68
C ALA A 473 15.43 -18.13 -14.58
N GLY A 474 15.77 -18.42 -13.33
CA GLY A 474 15.24 -17.79 -12.13
C GLY A 474 13.72 -17.64 -12.05
N ILE A 475 13.30 -16.81 -11.09
CA ILE A 475 11.89 -16.71 -10.70
C ILE A 475 10.96 -16.19 -11.80
N LEU A 476 11.46 -15.34 -12.72
CA LEU A 476 10.62 -14.70 -13.74
C LEU A 476 10.15 -15.66 -14.83
N THR A 477 10.77 -16.84 -14.92
CA THR A 477 10.37 -17.90 -15.86
C THR A 477 9.56 -19.01 -15.19
N HIS A 478 9.19 -18.86 -13.91
CA HIS A 478 8.30 -19.80 -13.25
C HIS A 478 6.88 -19.73 -13.83
N GLY A 479 6.20 -20.88 -13.90
CA GLY A 479 4.87 -21.00 -14.46
C GLY A 479 3.82 -20.20 -13.68
N SER A 480 3.96 -20.04 -12.37
CA SER A 480 3.06 -19.21 -11.56
C SER A 480 3.10 -17.73 -12.02
N ILE A 481 4.28 -17.17 -12.27
CA ILE A 481 4.45 -15.80 -12.75
C ILE A 481 3.90 -15.67 -14.17
N LEU A 482 4.35 -16.54 -15.07
CA LEU A 482 3.98 -16.49 -16.48
C LEU A 482 2.49 -16.69 -16.72
N ALA A 483 1.83 -17.52 -15.91
CA ALA A 483 0.40 -17.79 -15.99
C ALA A 483 -0.46 -16.67 -15.38
N THR A 484 -0.01 -16.07 -14.27
CA THR A 484 -0.66 -14.90 -13.65
C THR A 484 -0.73 -13.74 -14.64
N HIS A 485 0.35 -13.53 -15.40
CA HIS A 485 0.46 -12.46 -16.39
C HIS A 485 0.11 -12.93 -17.83
N GLY A 486 -0.63 -14.04 -17.95
CA GLY A 486 -1.13 -14.58 -19.21
C GLY A 486 -2.62 -14.28 -19.46
N LYS A 487 -3.08 -14.41 -20.72
CA LYS A 487 -4.50 -14.28 -21.08
C LYS A 487 -5.23 -15.63 -20.98
N PRO A 488 -6.59 -15.64 -20.95
CA PRO A 488 -7.35 -16.87 -20.85
C PRO A 488 -7.02 -17.91 -21.92
N ALA A 489 -6.78 -17.49 -23.17
CA ALA A 489 -6.48 -18.37 -24.30
C ALA A 489 -5.14 -18.02 -24.99
N GLY A 490 -4.15 -17.46 -24.27
CA GLY A 490 -2.87 -17.08 -24.90
C GLY A 490 -1.86 -16.40 -23.97
N SER A 491 -0.65 -16.16 -24.48
CA SER A 491 0.38 -15.33 -23.82
C SER A 491 -0.07 -13.86 -23.72
N SER A 492 0.70 -13.05 -23.00
CA SER A 492 0.49 -11.59 -22.97
C SER A 492 1.80 -10.83 -22.83
N PRO A 493 2.41 -10.35 -23.92
CA PRO A 493 3.63 -9.56 -23.83
C PRO A 493 3.37 -8.27 -23.05
N VAL A 494 2.22 -7.62 -23.24
CA VAL A 494 1.84 -6.39 -22.51
C VAL A 494 1.90 -6.57 -20.98
N HIS A 495 1.26 -7.61 -20.43
CA HIS A 495 1.20 -7.79 -18.96
C HIS A 495 2.53 -8.29 -18.40
N ARG A 496 3.24 -9.17 -19.13
CA ARG A 496 4.57 -9.63 -18.74
C ARG A 496 5.60 -8.51 -18.79
N GLY A 497 5.51 -7.58 -19.74
CA GLY A 497 6.33 -6.38 -19.76
C GLY A 497 5.98 -5.39 -18.65
N LYS A 498 4.68 -5.19 -18.40
CA LYS A 498 4.18 -4.33 -17.33
C LYS A 498 4.68 -4.76 -15.95
N VAL A 499 4.64 -6.06 -15.62
CA VAL A 499 5.14 -6.52 -14.31
C VAL A 499 6.62 -6.22 -14.16
N ILE A 500 7.45 -6.37 -15.20
CA ILE A 500 8.87 -5.99 -15.13
C ILE A 500 9.03 -4.48 -14.92
N ARG A 501 8.27 -3.64 -15.65
CA ARG A 501 8.33 -2.18 -15.48
C ARG A 501 7.94 -1.72 -14.10
N GLU A 502 6.78 -2.17 -13.62
CA GLU A 502 6.23 -1.65 -12.38
C GLU A 502 6.86 -2.31 -11.14
N ARG A 503 7.19 -3.61 -11.23
CA ARG A 503 7.63 -4.40 -10.07
C ARG A 503 9.14 -4.52 -9.97
N LEU A 504 9.86 -4.58 -11.08
CA LEU A 504 11.31 -4.72 -11.09
C LEU A 504 12.02 -3.41 -11.40
N LEU A 505 11.42 -2.48 -12.13
CA LEU A 505 12.05 -1.19 -12.45
C LEU A 505 11.42 0.00 -11.73
N CYS A 506 10.30 -0.22 -11.01
CA CYS A 506 9.58 0.80 -10.25
C CYS A 506 9.15 2.00 -11.13
N GLN A 507 8.84 1.71 -12.39
CA GLN A 507 8.39 2.64 -13.41
C GLN A 507 6.90 2.38 -13.69
N PRO A 508 5.98 3.14 -13.07
CA PRO A 508 4.55 2.99 -13.35
C PRO A 508 4.27 3.31 -14.81
N LEU A 509 3.49 2.48 -15.48
CA LEU A 509 3.00 2.80 -16.81
C LEU A 509 1.84 3.80 -16.71
N PRO A 510 1.74 4.79 -17.62
CA PRO A 510 0.58 5.66 -17.67
C PRO A 510 -0.69 4.83 -17.98
N PRO A 511 -1.86 5.27 -17.48
CA PRO A 511 -3.12 4.58 -17.78
C PRO A 511 -3.42 4.64 -19.29
N PRO A 512 -4.18 3.67 -19.84
CA PRO A 512 -4.63 3.73 -21.22
C PRO A 512 -5.39 5.03 -21.53
N PRO A 513 -5.30 5.56 -22.76
CA PRO A 513 -6.03 6.77 -23.14
C PRO A 513 -7.55 6.64 -22.90
N PRO A 514 -8.23 7.68 -22.39
CA PRO A 514 -9.66 7.63 -22.12
C PRO A 514 -10.49 7.32 -23.37
N GLY A 515 -11.53 6.48 -23.22
CA GLY A 515 -12.43 6.12 -24.31
C GLY A 515 -11.96 4.92 -25.15
N ILE A 516 -10.72 4.45 -24.96
CA ILE A 516 -10.28 3.18 -25.53
C ILE A 516 -10.76 2.04 -24.64
N VAL A 517 -11.64 1.19 -25.17
CA VAL A 517 -11.87 -0.14 -24.59
C VAL A 517 -10.75 -1.03 -25.10
N ALA A 518 -9.74 -1.26 -24.26
CA ALA A 518 -8.59 -2.09 -24.62
C ALA A 518 -9.08 -3.54 -24.85
N GLN A 519 -9.29 -3.91 -26.10
CA GLN A 519 -9.56 -5.29 -26.47
C GLN A 519 -8.25 -5.91 -26.98
N PRO A 520 -7.85 -7.08 -26.46
CA PRO A 520 -6.72 -7.77 -27.03
C PRO A 520 -7.00 -8.05 -28.51
N PRO A 521 -5.96 -7.99 -29.38
CA PRO A 521 -6.10 -8.41 -30.76
C PRO A 521 -6.72 -9.82 -30.79
N PRO A 522 -7.71 -10.07 -31.68
CA PRO A 522 -8.33 -11.39 -31.78
C PRO A 522 -7.25 -12.44 -32.02
N ILE A 523 -7.48 -13.66 -31.51
CA ILE A 523 -6.61 -14.79 -31.78
C ILE A 523 -6.70 -15.07 -33.29
N ASP A 524 -5.56 -14.99 -33.97
CA ASP A 524 -5.41 -15.26 -35.39
C ASP A 524 -4.33 -16.33 -35.55
N PRO A 525 -4.68 -17.58 -35.90
CA PRO A 525 -3.72 -18.68 -35.99
C PRO A 525 -2.72 -18.51 -37.15
N THR A 526 -2.93 -17.53 -38.04
CA THR A 526 -2.03 -17.23 -39.16
C THR A 526 -0.99 -16.16 -38.84
N LYS A 527 -1.01 -15.63 -37.61
CA LYS A 527 -0.09 -14.59 -37.14
C LYS A 527 0.53 -14.96 -35.80
N SER A 528 1.80 -14.67 -35.65
CA SER A 528 2.47 -14.66 -34.35
C SER A 528 1.87 -13.59 -33.43
N THR A 529 2.07 -13.74 -32.13
CA THR A 529 1.64 -12.77 -31.12
C THR A 529 2.30 -11.43 -31.36
N ARG A 530 3.57 -11.40 -31.78
CA ARG A 530 4.24 -10.16 -32.18
C ARG A 530 3.51 -9.46 -33.33
N GLU A 531 3.13 -10.18 -34.37
CA GLU A 531 2.37 -9.62 -35.50
C GLU A 531 0.96 -9.17 -35.09
N ARG A 532 0.30 -9.91 -34.20
CA ARG A 532 -1.02 -9.53 -33.67
C ARG A 532 -0.96 -8.24 -32.84
N TYR A 533 0.13 -8.03 -32.10
CA TYR A 533 0.32 -6.89 -31.21
C TYR A 533 1.06 -5.72 -31.87
N ALA A 534 1.51 -5.85 -33.12
CA ALA A 534 2.30 -4.81 -33.82
C ALA A 534 1.63 -3.43 -33.83
N ALA A 535 0.29 -3.38 -33.91
CA ALA A 535 -0.48 -2.13 -33.87
C ALA A 535 -0.22 -1.31 -32.59
N HIS A 536 0.08 -1.95 -31.47
CA HIS A 536 0.33 -1.26 -30.21
C HIS A 536 1.56 -0.35 -30.25
N THR A 537 2.59 -0.74 -31.02
CA THR A 537 3.82 0.04 -31.14
C THR A 537 3.84 0.89 -32.42
N THR A 538 2.93 0.69 -33.37
CA THR A 538 2.86 1.49 -34.61
C THR A 538 1.81 2.58 -34.57
N GLU A 539 0.71 2.43 -33.84
CA GLU A 539 -0.32 3.46 -33.71
C GLU A 539 0.12 4.52 -32.69
N SER A 540 0.09 5.80 -33.09
CA SER A 540 0.62 6.92 -32.26
C SER A 540 -0.02 6.98 -30.86
N LEU A 541 -1.31 6.68 -30.76
CA LEU A 541 -2.08 6.71 -29.52
C LEU A 541 -1.70 5.60 -28.53
N CYS A 542 -1.23 4.46 -29.03
CA CYS A 542 -0.90 3.28 -28.23
C CYS A 542 0.61 3.20 -27.92
N ARG A 543 1.44 3.72 -28.84
CA ARG A 543 2.89 3.58 -28.82
C ARG A 543 3.52 4.09 -27.54
N SER A 544 3.09 5.24 -27.03
CA SER A 544 3.67 5.92 -25.86
C SER A 544 3.74 5.04 -24.60
N CYS A 545 2.85 4.04 -24.49
CA CYS A 545 2.82 3.10 -23.37
C CYS A 545 3.44 1.75 -23.78
N HIS A 546 3.08 1.26 -24.96
CA HIS A 546 3.43 -0.09 -25.39
C HIS A 546 4.88 -0.22 -25.86
N GLU A 547 5.55 0.86 -26.27
CA GLU A 547 7.00 0.85 -26.54
C GLU A 547 7.83 0.55 -25.28
N LEU A 548 7.27 0.79 -24.09
CA LEU A 548 7.96 0.54 -22.81
C LEU A 548 7.73 -0.88 -22.28
N ALA A 549 6.61 -1.50 -22.62
CA ALA A 549 6.16 -2.77 -22.07
C ALA A 549 6.30 -3.93 -23.05
N ASP A 550 5.76 -3.79 -24.27
CA ASP A 550 5.66 -4.90 -25.23
C ASP A 550 7.04 -5.48 -25.60
N PRO A 551 8.09 -4.68 -25.88
CA PRO A 551 9.44 -5.20 -26.13
C PRO A 551 10.00 -6.06 -25.01
N ILE A 552 9.76 -5.71 -23.75
CA ILE A 552 10.13 -6.55 -22.59
C ILE A 552 9.30 -7.83 -22.56
N GLY A 553 8.00 -7.69 -22.80
CA GLY A 553 7.06 -8.80 -22.85
C GLY A 553 7.42 -9.86 -23.88
N PHE A 554 7.94 -9.45 -25.03
CA PHE A 554 8.26 -10.36 -26.11
C PHE A 554 9.35 -11.38 -25.77
N ALA A 555 10.21 -11.10 -24.79
CA ALA A 555 11.19 -12.06 -24.26
C ALA A 555 10.56 -13.39 -23.82
N TYR A 556 9.27 -13.34 -23.45
CA TYR A 556 8.53 -14.47 -22.90
C TYR A 556 7.62 -15.15 -23.91
N GLU A 557 7.67 -14.80 -25.20
CA GLU A 557 6.72 -15.36 -26.18
C GLU A 557 6.95 -16.83 -26.52
N HIS A 558 8.10 -17.39 -26.15
CA HIS A 558 8.29 -18.84 -26.10
C HIS A 558 7.51 -19.52 -24.95
N PHE A 559 6.79 -18.78 -24.12
CA PHE A 559 5.93 -19.32 -23.07
C PHE A 559 4.44 -19.03 -23.33
N ASP A 560 3.61 -20.07 -23.34
CA ASP A 560 2.16 -19.94 -23.54
C ASP A 560 1.44 -19.26 -22.36
N GLY A 561 0.11 -19.16 -22.41
CA GLY A 561 -0.69 -18.48 -21.39
C GLY A 561 -0.63 -19.11 -19.99
N ILE A 562 -0.13 -20.34 -19.84
CA ILE A 562 0.09 -21.00 -18.55
C ILE A 562 1.58 -21.23 -18.26
N GLY A 563 2.47 -20.61 -19.04
CA GLY A 563 3.91 -20.64 -18.82
C GLY A 563 4.61 -21.89 -19.33
N ARG A 564 3.97 -22.70 -20.19
CA ARG A 564 4.61 -23.85 -20.85
C ARG A 564 5.48 -23.36 -22.01
N TYR A 565 6.65 -23.98 -22.18
CA TYR A 565 7.52 -23.64 -23.31
C TYR A 565 6.95 -24.15 -24.64
N ARG A 566 7.12 -23.38 -25.71
CA ARG A 566 6.76 -23.71 -27.10
C ARG A 566 7.88 -23.26 -28.04
N ALA A 567 8.23 -24.10 -29.02
CA ALA A 567 9.27 -23.77 -30.01
C ALA A 567 8.76 -22.82 -31.11
N ASP A 568 7.48 -22.92 -31.43
CA ASP A 568 6.78 -22.10 -32.42
C ASP A 568 5.38 -21.73 -31.89
N GLU A 569 4.72 -20.79 -32.57
CA GLU A 569 3.32 -20.46 -32.32
C GLU A 569 2.49 -20.79 -33.58
N ASN A 570 1.71 -21.87 -33.52
CA ASN A 570 0.92 -22.35 -34.66
C ASN A 570 1.77 -22.66 -35.91
N GLY A 571 2.99 -23.16 -35.73
CA GLY A 571 3.94 -23.41 -36.81
C GLY A 571 4.67 -22.17 -37.33
N LEU A 572 4.43 -21.00 -36.73
CA LEU A 572 5.12 -19.75 -37.06
C LEU A 572 6.33 -19.54 -36.14
N PRO A 573 7.46 -19.04 -36.68
CA PRO A 573 8.62 -18.73 -35.87
C PRO A 573 8.28 -17.66 -34.84
N ILE A 574 8.81 -17.82 -33.63
CA ILE A 574 8.70 -16.83 -32.55
C ILE A 574 9.95 -15.94 -32.62
N ASP A 575 9.73 -14.63 -32.67
CA ASP A 575 10.77 -13.63 -32.44
C ASP A 575 10.63 -13.14 -31.00
N ASP A 576 11.58 -13.52 -30.15
CA ASP A 576 11.67 -13.17 -28.72
C ASP A 576 12.73 -12.10 -28.43
N THR A 577 13.18 -11.38 -29.47
CA THR A 577 14.07 -10.23 -29.30
C THR A 577 13.35 -9.06 -28.64
N GLY A 578 14.04 -8.28 -27.82
CA GLY A 578 13.43 -7.13 -27.17
C GLY A 578 14.45 -6.12 -26.68
N GLU A 579 13.93 -5.07 -26.08
CA GLU A 579 14.75 -4.00 -25.51
C GLU A 579 14.12 -3.38 -24.27
N ILE A 580 14.98 -2.98 -23.34
CA ILE A 580 14.64 -2.15 -22.19
C ILE A 580 15.01 -0.72 -22.58
N LEU A 581 14.00 0.16 -22.61
CA LEU A 581 14.14 1.60 -22.85
C LEU A 581 13.80 2.43 -21.61
N SER A 582 14.14 3.72 -21.66
CA SER A 582 13.69 4.75 -20.70
C SER A 582 13.95 4.43 -19.22
N THR A 583 15.11 3.84 -18.94
CA THR A 583 15.64 3.64 -17.58
C THR A 583 16.80 4.57 -17.28
N SER A 584 17.16 4.72 -16.00
CA SER A 584 18.33 5.50 -15.59
C SER A 584 19.64 4.88 -16.05
N SER A 585 19.75 3.55 -16.07
CA SER A 585 21.04 2.88 -16.36
C SER A 585 20.95 1.56 -17.13
N THR A 586 19.76 0.96 -17.25
CA THR A 586 19.56 -0.39 -17.82
C THR A 586 18.91 -0.33 -19.21
N ASN A 587 19.44 0.50 -20.11
CA ASN A 587 18.92 0.59 -21.48
C ASN A 587 19.71 -0.35 -22.40
N THR A 588 19.10 -1.47 -22.81
CA THR A 588 19.80 -2.49 -23.60
C THR A 588 18.84 -3.39 -24.37
N LYS A 589 19.37 -4.05 -25.41
CA LYS A 589 18.69 -5.11 -26.16
C LYS A 589 18.99 -6.49 -25.55
N PHE A 590 18.11 -7.44 -25.81
CA PHE A 590 18.24 -8.84 -25.39
C PHE A 590 17.51 -9.78 -26.36
N GLU A 591 17.78 -11.08 -26.22
CA GLU A 591 17.12 -12.15 -26.95
C GLU A 591 16.68 -13.23 -25.96
N GLY A 592 15.36 -13.38 -25.81
CA GLY A 592 14.74 -14.34 -24.92
C GLY A 592 14.80 -14.03 -23.42
N ALA A 593 13.98 -14.77 -22.68
CA ALA A 593 13.82 -14.61 -21.24
C ALA A 593 15.12 -14.83 -20.42
N PRO A 594 16.00 -15.80 -20.73
CA PRO A 594 17.25 -15.96 -19.99
C PRO A 594 18.18 -14.75 -20.10
N ALA A 595 18.36 -14.18 -21.31
CA ALA A 595 19.21 -12.99 -21.46
C ALA A 595 18.62 -11.78 -20.71
N LEU A 596 17.29 -11.60 -20.77
CA LEU A 596 16.60 -10.59 -19.99
C LEU A 596 16.81 -10.79 -18.48
N ALA A 597 16.70 -12.02 -17.98
CA ALA A 597 16.93 -12.37 -16.58
C ALA A 597 18.35 -12.00 -16.11
N THR A 598 19.38 -12.36 -16.88
CA THR A 598 20.77 -11.98 -16.60
C THR A 598 20.97 -10.46 -16.58
N ILE A 599 20.33 -9.72 -17.49
CA ILE A 599 20.39 -8.24 -17.51
C ILE A 599 19.75 -7.65 -16.25
N LEU A 600 18.55 -8.10 -15.89
CA LEU A 600 17.82 -7.60 -14.71
C LEU A 600 18.53 -7.98 -13.41
N ALA A 601 19.13 -9.16 -13.33
CA ALA A 601 19.94 -9.63 -12.19
C ALA A 601 21.10 -8.68 -11.87
N ASN A 602 21.72 -8.10 -12.89
CA ASN A 602 22.88 -7.22 -12.75
C ASN A 602 22.53 -5.72 -12.85
N SER A 603 21.24 -5.38 -12.93
CA SER A 603 20.77 -4.01 -13.10
C SER A 603 20.74 -3.25 -11.77
N PRO A 604 21.40 -2.08 -11.66
CA PRO A 604 21.27 -1.25 -10.47
C PRO A 604 19.87 -0.63 -10.36
N ASP A 605 19.17 -0.36 -11.48
CA ASP A 605 17.77 0.07 -11.47
C ASP A 605 16.88 -0.99 -10.79
N VAL A 606 17.11 -2.28 -11.10
CA VAL A 606 16.36 -3.40 -10.49
C VAL A 606 16.71 -3.59 -9.02
N GLN A 607 17.99 -3.53 -8.66
CA GLN A 607 18.42 -3.57 -7.26
C GLN A 607 17.80 -2.45 -6.43
N GLY A 608 17.79 -1.23 -6.98
CA GLY A 608 17.18 -0.07 -6.34
C GLY A 608 15.68 -0.25 -6.18
N CYS A 609 14.97 -0.71 -7.21
CA CYS A 609 13.55 -0.98 -7.12
C CYS A 609 13.24 -2.11 -6.12
N TYR A 610 14.03 -3.18 -6.08
CA TYR A 610 13.83 -4.27 -5.12
C TYR A 610 13.90 -3.77 -3.67
N ALA A 611 14.88 -2.91 -3.35
CA ALA A 611 14.95 -2.24 -2.06
C ALA A 611 13.70 -1.37 -1.77
N ARG A 612 13.22 -0.65 -2.79
CA ARG A 612 11.98 0.16 -2.70
C ARG A 612 10.75 -0.69 -2.42
N GLN A 613 10.61 -1.86 -3.04
CA GLN A 613 9.49 -2.77 -2.75
C GLN A 613 9.52 -3.25 -1.29
N TRP A 614 10.71 -3.55 -0.75
CA TRP A 614 10.85 -3.92 0.67
C TRP A 614 10.53 -2.76 1.62
N ILE A 615 10.86 -1.52 1.25
CA ILE A 615 10.44 -0.34 2.01
C ILE A 615 8.91 -0.22 2.01
N ARG A 616 8.29 -0.38 0.82
CA ARG A 616 6.83 -0.30 0.69
C ARG A 616 6.11 -1.32 1.55
N TYR A 617 6.60 -2.55 1.52
CA TYR A 617 6.05 -3.65 2.29
C TYR A 617 6.37 -3.50 3.79
N GLY A 618 7.64 -3.34 4.14
CA GLY A 618 8.10 -3.31 5.54
C GLY A 618 7.55 -2.13 6.34
N TYR A 619 7.38 -0.96 5.71
CA TYR A 619 6.80 0.21 6.38
C TYR A 619 5.32 0.42 6.07
N GLY A 620 4.70 -0.42 5.23
CA GLY A 620 3.29 -0.29 4.88
C GLY A 620 2.91 1.08 4.33
N LEU A 621 3.79 1.70 3.54
CA LEU A 621 3.63 3.05 2.99
C LEU A 621 4.17 3.11 1.56
N LEU A 622 3.63 3.98 0.72
CA LEU A 622 4.29 4.27 -0.56
C LEU A 622 5.56 5.07 -0.30
N ASP A 623 6.57 4.82 -1.12
CA ASP A 623 7.91 5.41 -1.07
C ASP A 623 7.98 6.78 -1.76
N GLU A 624 6.94 7.58 -1.56
CA GLU A 624 6.75 8.91 -2.13
C GLU A 624 6.97 9.99 -1.06
N GLY A 625 7.10 11.25 -1.50
CA GLY A 625 7.22 12.41 -0.61
C GLY A 625 8.35 12.24 0.41
N PRO A 626 8.06 12.27 1.74
CA PRO A 626 9.08 12.16 2.79
C PRO A 626 9.94 10.90 2.73
N LEU A 627 9.42 9.79 2.18
CA LEU A 627 10.14 8.51 2.08
C LEU A 627 11.03 8.40 0.85
N SER A 628 10.91 9.30 -0.13
CA SER A 628 11.67 9.24 -1.39
C SER A 628 13.18 9.29 -1.16
N CYS A 629 13.61 10.15 -0.23
CA CYS A 629 14.99 10.32 0.17
C CYS A 629 15.57 9.05 0.82
N LEU A 630 14.83 8.45 1.75
CA LEU A 630 15.20 7.18 2.38
C LEU A 630 15.29 6.05 1.34
N SER A 631 14.29 5.97 0.46
CA SER A 631 14.22 5.02 -0.64
C SER A 631 15.48 5.07 -1.50
N ASN A 632 15.91 6.28 -1.90
CA ASN A 632 17.12 6.45 -2.69
C ASN A 632 18.38 6.06 -1.90
N SER A 633 18.46 6.42 -0.61
CA SER A 633 19.60 6.05 0.24
C SER A 633 19.74 4.53 0.38
N VAL A 634 18.66 3.84 0.76
CA VAL A 634 18.68 2.38 0.92
C VAL A 634 18.95 1.68 -0.40
N ALA A 635 18.39 2.18 -1.51
CA ALA A 635 18.68 1.66 -2.84
C ALA A 635 20.19 1.76 -3.16
N ASN A 636 20.82 2.90 -2.89
CA ASN A 636 22.25 3.09 -3.11
C ASN A 636 23.11 2.21 -2.19
N ASP A 637 22.73 2.06 -0.93
CA ASP A 637 23.42 1.20 0.04
C ASP A 637 23.32 -0.29 -0.38
N PHE A 638 22.14 -0.71 -0.85
CA PHE A 638 21.92 -2.06 -1.35
C PHE A 638 22.75 -2.34 -2.62
N GLN A 639 22.79 -1.40 -3.56
CA GLN A 639 23.59 -1.49 -4.79
C GLN A 639 25.10 -1.55 -4.49
N SER A 640 25.59 -0.68 -3.61
CA SER A 640 27.03 -0.56 -3.31
C SER A 640 27.57 -1.69 -2.44
N GLY A 641 26.72 -2.32 -1.63
CA GLY A 641 27.13 -3.33 -0.64
C GLY A 641 27.12 -4.78 -1.11
N ASN A 642 26.62 -5.08 -2.33
CA ASN A 642 26.32 -6.45 -2.78
C ASN A 642 25.58 -7.26 -1.69
N LEU A 643 24.56 -6.63 -1.09
CA LEU A 643 23.91 -7.15 0.11
C LEU A 643 23.01 -8.33 -0.20
N LYS A 644 22.90 -9.26 0.75
CA LYS A 644 21.89 -10.32 0.71
C LYS A 644 20.53 -9.75 1.07
N VAL A 645 19.47 -10.47 0.71
CA VAL A 645 18.08 -10.09 1.04
C VAL A 645 17.89 -9.93 2.55
N LEU A 646 18.45 -10.82 3.36
CA LEU A 646 18.33 -10.70 4.83
C LEU A 646 19.11 -9.51 5.38
N ASP A 647 20.24 -9.14 4.77
CA ASP A 647 21.03 -7.97 5.19
C ASP A 647 20.27 -6.67 4.89
N LEU A 648 19.55 -6.61 3.77
CA LEU A 648 18.64 -5.51 3.46
C LEU A 648 17.55 -5.36 4.53
N LEU A 649 16.89 -6.46 4.94
CA LEU A 649 15.87 -6.42 5.99
C LEU A 649 16.45 -5.92 7.32
N VAL A 650 17.64 -6.38 7.70
CA VAL A 650 18.33 -5.87 8.89
C VAL A 650 18.63 -4.38 8.74
N ALA A 651 19.13 -3.92 7.60
CA ALA A 651 19.46 -2.51 7.37
C ALA A 651 18.23 -1.60 7.51
N LEU A 652 17.06 -2.04 7.01
CA LEU A 652 15.81 -1.28 7.13
C LEU A 652 15.41 -1.02 8.60
N THR A 653 15.63 -1.99 9.50
CA THR A 653 15.32 -1.84 10.94
C THR A 653 16.14 -0.76 11.65
N LYS A 654 17.17 -0.22 10.99
CA LYS A 654 18.11 0.75 11.56
C LYS A 654 17.93 2.15 11.00
N THR A 655 17.02 2.32 10.04
CA THR A 655 16.80 3.61 9.39
C THR A 655 16.11 4.60 10.34
N PRO A 656 16.27 5.93 10.13
CA PRO A 656 15.54 6.93 10.89
C PRO A 656 14.01 6.74 10.84
N HIS A 657 13.46 6.30 9.70
CA HIS A 657 12.03 6.03 9.60
C HIS A 657 11.58 4.84 10.44
N PHE A 658 12.43 3.82 10.65
CA PHE A 658 12.04 2.72 11.52
C PHE A 658 11.99 3.14 12.99
N LEU A 659 12.86 4.08 13.40
CA LEU A 659 13.07 4.44 14.81
C LEU A 659 12.36 5.72 15.24
N GLU A 660 11.99 6.59 14.31
CA GLU A 660 11.53 7.95 14.60
C GLU A 660 10.35 8.36 13.72
N ARG A 661 9.58 9.33 14.19
CA ARG A 661 8.50 10.02 13.48
C ARG A 661 8.74 11.52 13.53
N ARG A 662 8.20 12.27 12.58
CA ARG A 662 8.19 13.74 12.64
C ARG A 662 7.23 14.18 13.75
N ALA A 663 7.63 15.20 14.50
CA ALA A 663 6.71 15.85 15.42
C ALA A 663 5.55 16.50 14.65
N ASP A 664 4.36 16.46 15.23
CA ASP A 664 3.20 17.14 14.65
C ASP A 664 3.48 18.66 14.59
N PRO A 665 3.03 19.39 13.54
CA PRO A 665 3.19 20.83 13.49
C PRO A 665 2.58 21.45 14.75
N ILE A 666 3.33 22.31 15.45
CA ILE A 666 2.80 23.04 16.60
C ILE A 666 1.71 23.97 16.05
N ASP A 667 0.43 23.65 16.30
CA ASP A 667 -0.68 24.56 16.07
C ASP A 667 -0.56 25.71 17.09
N PRO A 668 -0.34 26.97 16.65
CA PRO A 668 -0.20 28.11 17.55
C PRO A 668 -1.44 28.38 18.41
N GLY A 669 -2.57 27.72 18.13
CA GLY A 669 -3.82 27.83 18.89
C GLY A 669 -4.26 26.58 19.66
N SER A 670 -3.53 25.45 19.58
CA SER A 670 -3.95 24.23 20.29
C SER A 670 -3.59 24.30 21.77
N VAL A 671 -4.62 24.35 22.63
CA VAL A 671 -4.46 24.08 24.06
C VAL A 671 -4.27 22.57 24.19
N ASP A 672 -3.13 22.19 24.76
CA ASP A 672 -2.75 20.81 25.06
C ASP A 672 -3.87 20.03 25.79
N PRO A 673 -4.42 18.96 25.22
CA PRO A 673 -5.41 18.13 25.89
C PRO A 673 -4.77 17.12 26.85
N THR A 674 -3.44 17.13 27.05
CA THR A 674 -2.75 16.23 28.00
C THR A 674 -2.60 16.79 29.42
N GLY A 675 -3.35 17.83 29.77
CA GLY A 675 -3.60 18.24 31.16
C GLY A 675 -4.54 17.28 31.90
N GLY A 676 -4.19 16.00 31.98
CA GLY A 676 -5.04 14.92 32.52
C GLY A 676 -4.33 14.01 33.50
N ALA A 677 -3.54 14.54 34.44
CA ALA A 677 -3.16 13.81 35.65
C ALA A 677 -2.78 14.76 36.80
N GLY A 678 -3.63 14.82 37.83
CA GLY A 678 -3.26 15.17 39.21
C GLY A 678 -3.54 16.60 39.68
N GLY A 679 -4.55 16.77 40.53
CA GLY A 679 -4.69 17.97 41.37
C GLY A 679 -6.07 18.18 41.98
N MET A 680 -6.24 17.82 43.25
CA MET A 680 -7.42 18.07 44.08
C MET A 680 -7.83 19.55 44.15
N GLY A 681 -9.15 19.80 44.18
CA GLY A 681 -9.74 21.10 44.52
C GLY A 681 -11.20 20.96 44.94
N THR A 682 -11.46 21.24 46.21
CA THR A 682 -12.72 21.05 46.96
C THR A 682 -13.85 22.01 46.58
N GLY A 683 -15.09 21.49 46.57
CA GLY A 683 -16.27 22.18 47.09
C GLY A 683 -17.03 23.14 46.16
N GLY A 684 -18.33 22.87 45.96
CA GLY A 684 -19.27 23.84 45.38
C GLY A 684 -20.55 23.20 44.83
N ALA A 685 -21.56 23.06 45.69
CA ALA A 685 -22.87 22.52 45.37
C ALA A 685 -23.64 23.34 44.31
N GLY A 686 -24.43 22.65 43.49
CA GLY A 686 -25.42 23.25 42.59
C GLY A 686 -26.35 22.22 41.96
N SER A 687 -27.47 21.92 42.64
CA SER A 687 -28.83 21.59 42.14
C SER A 687 -28.96 21.29 40.63
N GLY A 688 -29.40 20.12 40.16
CA GLY A 688 -30.70 19.49 40.43
C GLY A 688 -31.60 19.60 39.18
N GLY A 689 -32.04 18.48 38.59
CA GLY A 689 -32.93 18.47 37.41
C GLY A 689 -33.14 17.10 36.74
N GLU A 690 -33.93 16.26 37.41
CA GLU A 690 -34.85 15.21 36.95
C GLU A 690 -34.54 14.29 35.75
N ALA A 691 -34.61 12.99 36.07
CA ALA A 691 -34.87 11.89 35.14
C ALA A 691 -36.30 11.97 34.58
N GLY A 692 -36.43 11.85 33.26
CA GLY A 692 -37.68 11.68 32.52
C GLY A 692 -37.70 10.35 31.77
N ALA A 693 -38.79 9.61 31.95
CA ALA A 693 -39.03 8.23 31.55
C ALA A 693 -38.94 7.93 30.04
N GLY A 694 -38.76 6.64 29.74
CA GLY A 694 -38.71 6.09 28.41
C GLY A 694 -39.96 6.36 27.55
N GLY A 695 -39.70 6.54 26.26
CA GLY A 695 -40.66 6.45 25.18
C GLY A 695 -40.20 5.39 24.18
N ASP A 696 -41.15 4.58 23.74
CA ASP A 696 -41.18 3.66 22.59
C ASP A 696 -40.17 4.02 21.46
N PRO A 697 -39.48 3.06 20.80
CA PRO A 697 -38.57 3.39 19.71
C PRO A 697 -39.42 3.81 18.51
N GLY A 698 -39.62 5.13 18.38
CA GLY A 698 -40.25 5.70 17.21
C GLY A 698 -39.57 5.19 15.94
N SER A 699 -40.38 4.85 14.93
CA SER A 699 -39.99 4.50 13.57
C SER A 699 -38.65 5.13 13.19
N MET A 700 -37.58 4.32 13.14
CA MET A 700 -36.27 4.81 12.71
C MET A 700 -36.40 5.41 11.32
N SER A 701 -35.92 6.65 11.16
CA SER A 701 -35.81 7.30 9.85
C SER A 701 -35.03 6.36 8.91
N PRO A 702 -35.51 6.09 7.68
CA PRO A 702 -34.77 5.27 6.72
C PRO A 702 -33.48 5.96 6.22
N VAL A 703 -33.24 7.18 6.69
CA VAL A 703 -32.12 8.04 6.33
C VAL A 703 -31.33 8.40 7.60
N ALA A 704 -30.02 8.20 7.57
CA ALA A 704 -29.07 8.83 8.48
C ALA A 704 -28.44 10.04 7.80
N PHE A 705 -28.15 11.11 8.55
CA PHE A 705 -27.39 12.24 8.02
C PHE A 705 -26.39 12.79 9.03
N SER A 706 -25.32 13.37 8.51
CA SER A 706 -24.28 14.06 9.28
C SER A 706 -24.03 15.45 8.71
N THR A 707 -23.72 16.41 9.56
CA THR A 707 -23.46 17.80 9.20
C THR A 707 -22.00 18.15 9.47
N ASN A 708 -21.36 18.86 8.55
CA ASN A 708 -20.02 19.42 8.72
C ASN A 708 -20.07 20.93 8.47
N VAL A 709 -19.67 21.74 9.45
CA VAL A 709 -19.47 23.18 9.24
C VAL A 709 -18.16 23.35 8.49
N ASP A 710 -18.25 23.65 7.20
CA ASP A 710 -17.08 23.72 6.31
C ASP A 710 -16.28 25.01 6.53
N ASN A 711 -16.98 26.11 6.86
CA ASN A 711 -16.39 27.41 7.15
C ASN A 711 -17.38 28.26 7.97
N ASP A 712 -16.88 29.01 8.94
CA ASP A 712 -17.69 29.91 9.77
C ASP A 712 -16.94 31.25 9.96
N TRP A 713 -17.52 32.33 9.45
CA TRP A 713 -16.95 33.68 9.52
C TRP A 713 -17.72 34.58 10.50
N GLY A 714 -18.47 33.99 11.43
CA GLY A 714 -19.22 34.68 12.47
C GLY A 714 -20.59 35.16 11.99
N THR A 715 -20.64 36.06 11.00
CA THR A 715 -21.91 36.58 10.44
C THR A 715 -22.61 35.62 9.47
N GLY A 716 -21.94 34.56 9.06
CA GLY A 716 -22.50 33.48 8.24
C GLY A 716 -21.59 32.26 8.25
N TYR A 717 -22.08 31.17 7.68
CA TYR A 717 -21.36 29.90 7.64
C TYR A 717 -21.76 29.07 6.42
N GLN A 718 -20.86 28.16 6.03
CA GLN A 718 -21.09 27.13 5.04
C GLN A 718 -21.18 25.77 5.74
N LEU A 719 -22.18 24.98 5.39
CA LEU A 719 -22.42 23.67 5.98
C LEU A 719 -22.70 22.63 4.89
N SER A 720 -21.99 21.51 4.94
CA SER A 720 -22.22 20.33 4.12
C SER A 720 -22.96 19.25 4.91
N VAL A 721 -23.84 18.52 4.25
CA VAL A 721 -24.65 17.45 4.82
C VAL A 721 -24.49 16.20 3.99
N GLN A 722 -24.07 15.09 4.62
CA GLN A 722 -24.10 13.77 3.99
C GLN A 722 -25.39 13.07 4.39
N VAL A 723 -26.05 12.44 3.43
CA VAL A 723 -27.32 11.74 3.59
C VAL A 723 -27.12 10.30 3.12
N THR A 724 -27.40 9.33 3.98
CA THR A 724 -27.20 7.89 3.72
C THR A 724 -28.50 7.14 3.89
N ASN A 725 -28.86 6.31 2.91
CA ASN A 725 -29.94 5.35 3.08
C ASN A 725 -29.48 4.20 3.98
N ILE A 726 -30.04 4.13 5.18
CA ILE A 726 -29.75 3.07 6.16
C ILE A 726 -30.85 1.99 6.20
N SER A 727 -31.85 2.10 5.33
CA SER A 727 -32.89 1.09 5.17
C SER A 727 -32.48 -0.01 4.19
N SER A 728 -33.23 -1.11 4.19
CA SER A 728 -33.06 -2.23 3.26
C SER A 728 -33.73 -2.03 1.90
N GLU A 729 -34.40 -0.89 1.68
CA GLU A 729 -35.11 -0.60 0.44
C GLU A 729 -34.59 0.68 -0.22
N LYS A 730 -34.83 0.83 -1.53
CA LYS A 730 -34.56 2.07 -2.24
C LYS A 730 -35.48 3.17 -1.75
N ILE A 731 -34.93 4.33 -1.42
CA ILE A 731 -35.71 5.46 -0.88
C ILE A 731 -35.53 6.73 -1.68
N THR A 732 -36.53 7.62 -1.63
CA THR A 732 -36.34 9.04 -1.92
C THR A 732 -36.06 9.76 -0.60
N TRP A 733 -34.88 10.37 -0.46
CA TRP A 733 -34.48 10.92 0.82
C TRP A 733 -35.07 12.30 1.09
N THR A 734 -35.30 12.58 2.36
CA THR A 734 -35.65 13.89 2.91
C THR A 734 -35.05 13.97 4.31
N VAL A 735 -34.43 15.09 4.65
CA VAL A 735 -33.85 15.32 5.99
C VAL A 735 -34.30 16.67 6.53
N SER A 736 -34.59 16.74 7.83
CA SER A 736 -35.11 17.96 8.46
C SER A 736 -34.29 18.30 9.68
N PHE A 737 -33.80 19.53 9.75
CA PHE A 737 -33.10 20.06 10.94
C PHE A 737 -33.19 21.59 11.00
N LYS A 738 -32.90 22.15 12.16
CA LYS A 738 -32.88 23.61 12.37
C LYS A 738 -31.64 24.21 11.72
N VAL A 739 -31.83 25.26 10.94
CA VAL A 739 -30.75 26.06 10.35
C VAL A 739 -30.65 27.35 11.14
N ASP A 740 -29.44 27.67 11.60
CA ASP A 740 -29.15 28.94 12.25
C ASP A 740 -29.04 30.04 11.18
N GLY A 741 -29.87 31.07 11.22
CA GLY A 741 -29.91 32.09 10.18
C GLY A 741 -30.66 31.72 8.89
N LYS A 742 -30.48 32.52 7.85
CA LYS A 742 -31.17 32.41 6.56
C LYS A 742 -30.26 31.79 5.50
N ILE A 743 -30.74 30.76 4.81
CA ILE A 743 -30.04 30.16 3.66
C ILE A 743 -30.04 31.13 2.49
N ASP A 744 -28.85 31.53 2.04
CA ASP A 744 -28.64 32.40 0.89
C ASP A 744 -28.33 31.62 -0.39
N ASN A 745 -27.66 30.46 -0.24
CA ASN A 745 -27.33 29.59 -1.35
C ASN A 745 -27.45 28.12 -0.92
N LEU A 746 -28.02 27.28 -1.77
CA LEU A 746 -28.26 25.85 -1.54
C LEU A 746 -27.92 25.10 -2.81
N TRP A 747 -27.14 24.03 -2.71
CA TRP A 747 -26.83 23.13 -3.83
C TRP A 747 -27.22 21.69 -3.50
N ASN A 748 -27.49 20.90 -4.55
CA ASN A 748 -27.81 19.47 -4.49
C ASN A 748 -29.04 19.09 -3.63
N ALA A 749 -29.88 20.07 -3.27
CA ALA A 749 -31.16 19.87 -2.61
C ALA A 749 -32.10 21.04 -2.89
N THR A 750 -33.40 20.83 -2.66
CA THR A 750 -34.39 21.88 -2.45
C THR A 750 -34.71 21.97 -0.96
N SER A 751 -35.13 23.13 -0.47
CA SER A 751 -35.53 23.31 0.92
C SER A 751 -36.92 23.94 1.06
N THR A 752 -37.62 23.55 2.11
CA THR A 752 -38.86 24.19 2.57
C THR A 752 -38.75 24.45 4.07
N VAL A 753 -39.07 25.68 4.49
CA VAL A 753 -39.00 26.10 5.89
C VAL A 753 -40.40 26.06 6.51
N SER A 754 -40.53 25.39 7.65
CA SER A 754 -41.76 25.38 8.45
C SER A 754 -41.42 25.62 9.92
N GLY A 755 -41.78 26.79 10.44
CA GLY A 755 -41.30 27.25 11.74
C GLY A 755 -39.77 27.38 11.76
N ASP A 756 -39.14 26.79 12.79
CA ASP A 756 -37.68 26.79 12.97
C ASP A 756 -36.96 25.60 12.29
N VAL A 757 -37.70 24.77 11.54
CA VAL A 757 -37.15 23.56 10.92
C VAL A 757 -37.10 23.72 9.40
N THR A 758 -35.94 23.49 8.83
CA THR A 758 -35.73 23.43 7.39
C THR A 758 -35.74 21.97 6.95
N THR A 759 -36.62 21.64 6.02
CA THR A 759 -36.68 20.31 5.41
C THR A 759 -36.02 20.35 4.05
N PHE A 760 -35.01 19.51 3.84
CA PHE A 760 -34.25 19.37 2.62
C PHE A 760 -34.65 18.09 1.87
N LYS A 761 -34.87 18.22 0.57
CA LYS A 761 -35.21 17.12 -0.33
C LYS A 761 -34.23 17.08 -1.50
N GLY A 762 -33.79 15.89 -1.88
CA GLY A 762 -32.89 15.73 -3.02
C GLY A 762 -33.51 16.14 -4.36
N MET A 763 -32.64 16.51 -5.30
CA MET A 763 -32.95 16.86 -6.69
C MET A 763 -33.19 15.59 -7.52
N ASP A 764 -33.74 15.72 -8.73
CA ASP A 764 -34.08 14.54 -9.56
C ASP A 764 -32.89 13.58 -9.82
N TYR A 765 -31.66 14.09 -9.88
CA TYR A 765 -30.45 13.29 -10.15
C TYR A 765 -29.79 12.68 -8.91
N ASN A 766 -30.15 13.12 -7.69
CA ASN A 766 -29.55 12.61 -6.45
C ASN A 766 -30.58 12.28 -5.36
N GLY A 767 -31.87 12.43 -5.64
CA GLY A 767 -32.96 12.32 -4.68
C GLY A 767 -33.31 10.89 -4.29
N THR A 768 -32.85 9.90 -5.05
CA THR A 768 -33.12 8.49 -4.79
C THR A 768 -31.83 7.75 -4.46
N LEU A 769 -31.84 6.94 -3.39
CA LEU A 769 -30.68 6.21 -2.89
C LEU A 769 -31.02 4.72 -2.74
N GLU A 770 -30.17 3.85 -3.25
CA GLU A 770 -30.18 2.41 -2.95
C GLU A 770 -29.75 2.15 -1.50
N PRO A 771 -30.04 0.97 -0.91
CA PRO A 771 -29.57 0.61 0.43
C PRO A 771 -28.05 0.79 0.59
N GLY A 772 -27.63 1.51 1.62
CA GLY A 772 -26.22 1.82 1.90
C GLY A 772 -25.61 2.92 1.01
N GLN A 773 -26.34 3.44 0.03
CA GLN A 773 -25.87 4.54 -0.80
C GLN A 773 -25.97 5.88 -0.07
N SER A 774 -24.95 6.72 -0.27
CA SER A 774 -24.92 8.08 0.26
C SER A 774 -24.91 9.13 -0.85
N THR A 775 -25.41 10.32 -0.53
CA THR A 775 -25.29 11.55 -1.31
C THR A 775 -24.93 12.70 -0.38
N SER A 776 -24.65 13.88 -0.94
CA SER A 776 -24.44 15.07 -0.15
C SER A 776 -25.08 16.31 -0.78
N PHE A 777 -25.46 17.23 0.10
CA PHE A 777 -25.87 18.57 -0.26
C PHE A 777 -25.21 19.57 0.69
N GLY A 778 -25.30 20.86 0.38
CA GLY A 778 -24.76 21.87 1.28
C GLY A 778 -25.39 23.24 1.02
N PHE A 779 -25.18 24.14 1.97
CA PHE A 779 -25.70 25.49 1.88
C PHE A 779 -24.77 26.51 2.55
N VAL A 780 -24.98 27.77 2.17
CA VAL A 780 -24.45 28.95 2.87
C VAL A 780 -25.61 29.66 3.55
N ALA A 781 -25.46 29.98 4.84
CA ALA A 781 -26.43 30.73 5.61
C ALA A 781 -25.82 31.95 6.29
N THR A 782 -26.58 33.04 6.35
CA THR A 782 -26.23 34.27 7.09
C THR A 782 -27.03 34.30 8.39
N ARG A 783 -26.36 34.56 9.52
CA ARG A 783 -26.95 34.59 10.86
C ARG A 783 -27.71 35.87 11.15
#